data_AF-A8WQ03-F1
#
_entry.id   AF-A8WQ03-F1
#
_cell.length_a   1.000
_cell.length_b   1.000
_cell.length_c   1.000
_cell.angle_alpha   90.00
_cell.angle_beta   90.00
_cell.angle_gamma   90.00
#
_symmetry.space_group_name_H-M   'P 1'
#
loop_
_entity.id
_entity.type
_entity.pdbx_description
1 polymer ?
#
loop_
_entity_poly.entity_id
_entity_poly.type
_entity_poly.pdbx_seq_one_letter_code
_entity_poly.pdbx_strand_id
1 'polypeptide(L)'
;MVIMLLFFVLTFVIGVLTINLWRARRKLPKGPTPLPLIGNFHQLAYTCWKAGGTVAGYNEFRKEFGKVFTIWLGPLPTVHIADIEVAHETHVKRANIFGVRYSNGGINYIREDKGVISSNGEYWQEHRRFALTTLRNFGLGRNIMEEKIMEEYRYRFQDYKRTNFKNGGIEVHASSCFDLLVGSIINTMLVSERFEQGDEEFDYMLESVERSLGRLSIFDSFTPPWILKSDWWQWRTKYVFGGLEFLLGMAKRQIERRVEAISNGEHAIGEDAEDFLDAFLIKMDKDKRDGIVDSSFNLDSLAIDFFDLWLAGQETTSTTMVWACVCLLNHPEVVAELRRELLEVTGGTRCLTLRDKPNTPYLNATINVSVIWNTGIWYKIQEIQRIASIFNTNIFRILEEDALIDGQIVSAGAVFTAQISLLHTDEAVFKDNTKFDPGRFMENNNLEKNLIAFGLGKRSCLGESLAKAELYLITGNLILDFDLEPIGPVPEIKTTTPFGLMKRPPSYNIRFVPIENPCQFTPLDITLGRLEELSLDSERLNEFTEKFLHYGWAQFLRYPLLTSRSHMRLMLKEPILLKYGPMNFIRERRGIAASNGEFWQEHRRFALKTLRDFGLGIVTESRIQLLGKNVLLKFPFSSLKTLAIDLFDLYVVGQETTSTTLTWAYACLLNHPEVVEELRKELVGVTGGTRGVSLTDKPNTPYLNATVNMRKSTSILNINLFRQLQEDTVIDGQPVSAGTVVTTQLSLLHTNEAVFKNHTVFNPNQYLENSYLEKTLIPFGIGKRACPGESLARAELYLVGTKLLKLKLIIGNLVLEFNFEPVGMKPEIKTASPFGSMKRPPNYHIRFVPVNN
;
A
#
# COMPACT_ATOMS: atom_id res chain seq x y z
N MET A 1 64.73 28.59 -0.15
CA MET A 1 64.69 27.17 0.27
C MET A 1 63.28 26.71 0.65
N VAL A 2 62.61 27.33 1.63
CA VAL A 2 61.23 26.95 2.05
C VAL A 2 60.20 27.01 0.90
N ILE A 3 60.23 28.07 0.07
CA ILE A 3 59.33 28.21 -1.09
C ILE A 3 59.56 27.10 -2.13
N MET A 4 60.83 26.72 -2.38
CA MET A 4 61.17 25.64 -3.31
C MET A 4 60.74 24.28 -2.77
N LEU A 5 60.88 24.05 -1.45
CA LEU A 5 60.42 22.83 -0.80
C LEU A 5 58.88 22.72 -0.87
N LEU A 6 58.15 23.82 -0.60
CA LEU A 6 56.70 23.87 -0.72
C LEU A 6 56.23 23.60 -2.16
N PHE A 7 56.92 24.16 -3.15
CA PHE A 7 56.63 23.90 -4.56
C PHE A 7 56.87 22.42 -4.93
N PHE A 8 57.94 21.82 -4.43
CA PHE A 8 58.26 20.40 -4.69
C PHE A 8 57.25 19.46 -4.02
N VAL A 9 56.85 19.76 -2.78
CA VAL A 9 55.80 19.01 -2.07
C VAL A 9 54.46 19.15 -2.80
N LEU A 10 54.08 20.37 -3.22
CA LEU A 10 52.83 20.61 -3.93
C LEU A 10 52.80 19.87 -5.27
N THR A 11 53.87 19.93 -6.06
CA THR A 11 53.96 19.22 -7.35
C THR A 11 53.96 17.71 -7.18
N PHE A 12 54.64 17.18 -6.15
CA PHE A 12 54.59 15.76 -5.81
C PHE A 12 53.17 15.32 -5.41
N VAL A 13 52.49 16.08 -4.54
CA VAL A 13 51.10 15.81 -4.13
C VAL A 13 50.15 15.84 -5.33
N ILE A 14 50.25 16.86 -6.19
CA ILE A 14 49.44 16.95 -7.42
C ILE A 14 49.75 15.77 -8.35
N GLY A 15 51.01 15.37 -8.50
CA GLY A 15 51.41 14.21 -9.28
C GLY A 15 50.77 12.91 -8.77
N VAL A 16 50.84 12.66 -7.46
CA VAL A 16 50.21 11.50 -6.82
C VAL A 16 48.69 11.52 -6.99
N LEU A 17 48.04 12.66 -6.77
CA LEU A 17 46.60 12.82 -6.96
C LEU A 17 46.20 12.56 -8.41
N THR A 18 46.98 13.04 -9.38
CA THR A 18 46.72 12.84 -10.81
C THR A 18 46.86 11.37 -11.21
N ILE A 19 47.88 10.67 -10.69
CA ILE A 19 48.06 9.23 -10.93
C ILE A 19 46.91 8.42 -10.32
N ASN A 20 46.50 8.74 -9.09
CA ASN A 20 45.38 8.06 -8.42
C ASN A 20 44.07 8.28 -9.17
N LEU A 21 43.80 9.50 -9.59
CA LEU A 21 42.63 9.89 -10.39
C LEU A 21 42.64 9.20 -11.76
N TRP A 22 43.78 9.12 -12.43
CA TRP A 22 43.92 8.39 -13.69
C TRP A 22 43.64 6.89 -13.53
N ARG A 23 44.16 6.26 -12.46
CA ARG A 23 43.88 4.85 -12.15
C ARG A 23 42.40 4.60 -11.85
N ALA A 24 41.78 5.48 -11.06
CA ALA A 24 40.37 5.36 -10.72
C ALA A 24 39.45 5.55 -11.94
N ARG A 25 39.76 6.51 -12.82
CA ARG A 25 39.01 6.75 -14.06
C ARG A 25 38.96 5.54 -14.98
N ARG A 26 40.00 4.70 -15.02
CA ARG A 26 40.03 3.49 -15.87
C ARG A 26 39.01 2.42 -15.46
N LYS A 27 38.51 2.47 -14.23
CA LYS A 27 37.53 1.52 -13.67
C LYS A 27 36.10 2.06 -13.68
N LEU A 28 35.86 3.21 -14.30
CA LEU A 28 34.56 3.87 -14.27
C LEU A 28 34.05 4.13 -15.68
N PRO A 29 32.74 4.32 -15.85
CA PRO A 29 32.18 4.73 -17.14
C PRO A 29 32.83 5.98 -17.69
N LYS A 30 32.83 6.08 -19.03
CA LYS A 30 33.42 7.23 -19.73
C LYS A 30 32.79 8.53 -19.24
N GLY A 31 33.59 9.59 -19.28
CA GLY A 31 33.18 10.90 -18.79
C GLY A 31 34.25 11.94 -19.01
N PRO A 32 33.91 13.22 -18.78
CA PRO A 32 34.81 14.33 -19.00
C PRO A 32 36.04 14.22 -18.09
N THR A 33 37.20 14.65 -18.58
CA THR A 33 38.47 14.52 -17.84
C THR A 33 38.44 15.40 -16.59
N PRO A 34 38.54 14.83 -15.37
CA PRO A 34 38.48 15.59 -14.13
C PRO A 34 39.82 16.24 -13.80
N LEU A 35 39.75 17.37 -13.10
CA LEU A 35 40.93 17.99 -12.51
C LEU A 35 41.14 17.47 -11.08
N PRO A 36 42.39 17.39 -10.58
CA PRO A 36 42.64 17.05 -9.18
C PRO A 36 41.90 17.99 -8.23
N LEU A 37 41.37 17.45 -7.12
CA LEU A 37 40.60 18.14 -6.06
C LEU A 37 39.20 18.64 -6.47
N ILE A 38 39.08 19.41 -7.57
CA ILE A 38 37.81 20.02 -8.00
C ILE A 38 36.99 19.14 -8.94
N GLY A 39 37.55 18.04 -9.45
CA GLY A 39 36.86 17.13 -10.35
C GLY A 39 36.39 17.83 -11.63
N ASN A 40 35.12 17.64 -11.97
CA ASN A 40 34.48 18.21 -13.16
C ASN A 40 33.58 19.43 -12.84
N PHE A 41 33.66 20.05 -11.65
CA PHE A 41 32.80 21.19 -11.30
C PHE A 41 32.86 22.33 -12.33
N HIS A 42 34.06 22.66 -12.82
CA HIS A 42 34.28 23.69 -13.83
C HIS A 42 33.59 23.37 -15.18
N GLN A 43 33.68 22.12 -15.64
CA GLN A 43 33.03 21.65 -16.87
C GLN A 43 31.51 21.57 -16.69
N LEU A 44 31.04 21.10 -15.54
CA LEU A 44 29.60 21.04 -15.23
C LEU A 44 29.01 22.46 -15.21
N ALA A 45 29.64 23.39 -14.49
CA ALA A 45 29.21 24.78 -14.42
C ALA A 45 29.19 25.45 -15.80
N TYR A 46 30.26 25.31 -16.58
CA TYR A 46 30.35 25.87 -17.93
C TYR A 46 29.29 25.28 -18.87
N THR A 47 29.11 23.96 -18.87
CA THR A 47 28.19 23.27 -19.79
C THR A 47 26.75 23.58 -19.45
N CYS A 48 26.38 23.55 -18.16
CA CYS A 48 25.04 23.95 -17.72
C CYS A 48 24.77 25.41 -18.06
N TRP A 49 25.73 26.32 -17.82
CA TRP A 49 25.57 27.74 -18.14
C TRP A 49 25.40 27.98 -19.64
N LYS A 50 26.26 27.37 -20.46
CA LYS A 50 26.18 27.45 -21.93
C LYS A 50 24.87 26.90 -22.48
N ALA A 51 24.36 25.81 -21.90
CA ALA A 51 23.13 25.16 -22.33
C ALA A 51 21.85 25.80 -21.74
N GLY A 52 21.98 26.79 -20.85
CA GLY A 52 20.86 27.49 -20.23
C GLY A 52 20.12 26.71 -19.14
N GLY A 53 20.70 25.63 -18.60
CA GLY A 53 20.12 24.86 -17.49
C GLY A 53 20.77 23.51 -17.23
N THR A 54 20.46 22.93 -16.07
CA THR A 54 21.03 21.67 -15.58
C THR A 54 20.66 20.49 -16.47
N VAL A 55 19.39 20.35 -16.85
CA VAL A 55 18.92 19.23 -17.69
C VAL A 55 19.57 19.27 -19.08
N ALA A 56 19.61 20.45 -19.69
CA ALA A 56 20.25 20.64 -20.99
C ALA A 56 21.77 20.37 -20.92
N GLY A 57 22.43 20.82 -19.86
CA GLY A 57 23.86 20.54 -19.63
C GLY A 57 24.16 19.05 -19.48
N TYR A 58 23.35 18.31 -18.70
CA TYR A 58 23.48 16.85 -18.61
C TYR A 58 23.16 16.13 -19.92
N ASN A 59 22.28 16.68 -20.76
CA ASN A 59 22.00 16.13 -22.08
C ASN A 59 23.22 16.22 -23.02
N GLU A 60 24.01 17.29 -22.94
CA GLU A 60 25.27 17.39 -23.71
C GLU A 60 26.27 16.31 -23.29
N PHE A 61 26.40 16.03 -21.99
CA PHE A 61 27.21 14.90 -21.51
C PHE A 61 26.66 13.55 -21.98
N ARG A 62 25.34 13.36 -21.99
CA ARG A 62 24.70 12.16 -22.56
C ARG A 62 25.04 11.98 -24.04
N LYS A 63 24.98 13.05 -24.84
CA LYS A 63 25.30 13.00 -26.28
C LYS A 63 26.76 12.62 -26.53
N GLU A 64 27.68 13.13 -25.71
CA GLU A 64 29.12 12.88 -25.87
C GLU A 64 29.55 11.50 -25.33
N PHE A 65 29.06 11.10 -24.15
CA PHE A 65 29.55 9.92 -23.42
C PHE A 65 28.60 8.71 -23.44
N GLY A 66 27.35 8.90 -23.88
CA GLY A 66 26.36 7.85 -24.05
C GLY A 66 25.38 7.68 -22.88
N LYS A 67 24.82 6.48 -22.76
CA LYS A 67 23.74 6.12 -21.81
C LYS A 67 24.13 6.20 -20.34
N VAL A 68 25.40 5.92 -20.04
CA VAL A 68 25.97 5.91 -18.69
C VAL A 68 27.30 6.65 -18.73
N PHE A 69 27.46 7.65 -17.88
CA PHE A 69 28.67 8.46 -17.84
C PHE A 69 29.06 8.87 -16.42
N THR A 70 30.34 9.18 -16.21
CA THR A 70 30.86 9.57 -14.90
C THR A 70 31.18 11.05 -14.84
N ILE A 71 30.67 11.75 -13.81
CA ILE A 71 31.08 13.10 -13.45
C ILE A 71 31.70 13.06 -12.05
N TRP A 72 32.83 13.72 -11.88
CA TRP A 72 33.54 13.83 -10.61
C TRP A 72 33.09 15.11 -9.89
N LEU A 73 32.44 14.93 -8.75
CA LEU A 73 32.05 16.03 -7.86
C LEU A 73 33.12 16.15 -6.78
N GLY A 74 34.09 17.02 -7.04
CA GLY A 74 35.32 17.08 -6.26
C GLY A 74 36.12 15.77 -6.40
N PRO A 75 36.50 15.11 -5.30
CA PRO A 75 37.20 13.82 -5.35
C PRO A 75 36.27 12.61 -5.58
N LEU A 76 34.96 12.79 -5.57
CA LEU A 76 33.99 11.69 -5.59
C LEU A 76 33.50 11.39 -7.02
N PRO A 77 33.70 10.17 -7.53
CA PRO A 77 33.14 9.77 -8.81
C PRO A 77 31.62 9.53 -8.68
N THR A 78 30.84 10.21 -9.50
CA THR A 78 29.39 10.06 -9.57
C THR A 78 28.96 9.54 -10.94
N VAL A 79 28.36 8.35 -10.98
CA VAL A 79 27.90 7.68 -12.19
C VAL A 79 26.45 8.09 -12.46
N HIS A 80 26.21 8.71 -13.60
CA HIS A 80 24.91 9.18 -14.03
C HIS A 80 24.31 8.21 -15.05
N ILE A 81 23.13 7.70 -14.74
CA ILE A 81 22.37 6.79 -15.61
C ILE A 81 21.32 7.61 -16.34
N ALA A 82 21.45 7.71 -17.66
CA ALA A 82 20.58 8.48 -18.55
C ALA A 82 19.75 7.58 -19.50
N ASP A 83 19.61 6.29 -19.16
CA ASP A 83 18.83 5.31 -19.90
C ASP A 83 17.89 4.56 -18.95
N ILE A 84 16.62 4.39 -19.36
CA ILE A 84 15.56 3.82 -18.53
C ILE A 84 15.74 2.33 -18.26
N GLU A 85 16.28 1.57 -19.23
CA GLU A 85 16.47 0.13 -19.09
C GLU A 85 17.58 -0.14 -18.07
N VAL A 86 18.67 0.62 -18.16
CA VAL A 86 19.79 0.57 -17.20
C VAL A 86 19.32 1.04 -15.82
N ALA A 87 18.48 2.08 -15.75
CA ALA A 87 17.90 2.54 -14.48
C ALA A 87 17.01 1.45 -13.86
N HIS A 88 16.20 0.75 -14.64
CA HIS A 88 15.36 -0.34 -14.17
C HIS A 88 16.18 -1.58 -13.75
N GLU A 89 17.23 -1.93 -14.50
CA GLU A 89 18.14 -3.02 -14.14
C GLU A 89 18.80 -2.74 -12.78
N THR A 90 19.44 -1.58 -12.64
CA THR A 90 20.17 -1.21 -11.42
C THR A 90 19.23 -1.01 -10.24
N HIS A 91 18.19 -0.18 -10.38
CA HIS A 91 17.37 0.25 -9.25
C HIS A 91 16.29 -0.77 -8.86
N VAL A 92 15.78 -1.59 -9.80
CA VAL A 92 14.69 -2.55 -9.55
C VAL A 92 15.21 -3.99 -9.52
N LYS A 93 15.81 -4.48 -10.62
CA LYS A 93 16.22 -5.90 -10.70
C LYS A 93 17.35 -6.22 -9.72
N ARG A 94 18.30 -5.30 -9.53
CA ARG A 94 19.47 -5.46 -8.66
C ARG A 94 19.42 -4.57 -7.42
N ALA A 95 18.21 -4.29 -6.92
CA ALA A 95 17.96 -3.34 -5.84
C ALA A 95 18.66 -3.66 -4.49
N ASN A 96 19.14 -4.89 -4.28
CA ASN A 96 19.94 -5.22 -3.08
C ASN A 96 21.32 -4.58 -3.12
N ILE A 97 21.96 -4.56 -4.29
CA ILE A 97 23.31 -4.00 -4.51
C ILE A 97 23.22 -2.47 -4.62
N PHE A 98 22.26 -2.00 -5.41
CA PHE A 98 22.07 -0.58 -5.71
C PHE A 98 21.07 0.10 -4.74
N GLY A 99 20.89 -0.43 -3.53
CA GLY A 99 19.85 0.02 -2.59
C GLY A 99 20.31 1.05 -1.56
N VAL A 100 21.63 1.21 -1.38
CA VAL A 100 22.24 1.99 -0.29
C VAL A 100 22.28 3.48 -0.66
N ARG A 101 21.79 4.33 0.24
CA ARG A 101 21.76 5.79 0.07
C ARG A 101 23.16 6.36 0.29
N TYR A 102 23.53 7.37 -0.49
CA TYR A 102 24.70 8.18 -0.16
C TYR A 102 24.35 9.13 1.00
N SER A 103 24.67 8.72 2.22
CA SER A 103 24.29 9.42 3.46
C SER A 103 25.37 10.37 3.96
N ASN A 104 26.07 11.05 3.07
CA ASN A 104 27.13 11.99 3.44
C ASN A 104 26.78 13.42 3.02
N GLY A 105 27.47 14.38 3.61
CA GLY A 105 27.33 15.80 3.34
C GLY A 105 25.98 16.41 3.73
N GLY A 106 25.47 17.35 2.92
CA GLY A 106 24.33 18.19 3.28
C GLY A 106 23.05 17.44 3.63
N ILE A 107 22.79 16.28 2.99
CA ILE A 107 21.59 15.49 3.30
C ILE A 107 21.62 14.88 4.70
N ASN A 108 22.82 14.62 5.22
CA ASN A 108 23.03 14.00 6.53
C ASN A 108 23.36 14.99 7.64
N TYR A 109 23.60 16.26 7.30
CA TYR A 109 23.94 17.31 8.27
C TYR A 109 22.93 17.42 9.41
N ILE A 110 21.63 17.40 9.08
CA ILE A 110 20.52 17.47 10.07
C ILE A 110 20.11 16.09 10.59
N ARG A 111 20.26 15.06 9.76
CA ARG A 111 19.69 13.73 10.01
C ARG A 111 20.58 12.83 10.86
N GLU A 112 21.90 13.02 10.82
CA GLU A 112 22.87 12.26 11.62
C GLU A 112 22.64 10.74 11.53
N ASP A 113 22.51 10.24 10.30
CA ASP A 113 22.25 8.84 9.92
C ASP A 113 20.87 8.27 10.35
N LYS A 114 19.99 9.10 10.91
CA LYS A 114 18.59 8.77 11.24
C LYS A 114 17.64 9.14 10.09
N GLY A 115 16.36 8.83 10.25
CA GLY A 115 15.30 9.23 9.31
C GLY A 115 15.05 8.27 8.16
N VAL A 116 13.83 8.26 7.63
CA VAL A 116 13.45 7.41 6.48
C VAL A 116 14.11 7.82 5.14
N ILE A 117 14.61 9.06 5.02
CA ILE A 117 15.24 9.56 3.78
C ILE A 117 16.72 9.16 3.73
N SER A 118 17.59 9.58 4.65
CA SER A 118 19.04 9.37 4.49
C SER A 118 19.56 8.04 5.05
N SER A 119 18.89 7.41 6.02
CA SER A 119 19.43 6.22 6.69
C SER A 119 19.60 4.98 5.79
N ASN A 120 20.36 3.99 6.29
CA ASN A 120 20.68 2.73 5.61
C ASN A 120 20.50 1.50 6.53
N GLY A 121 20.73 0.30 5.99
CA GLY A 121 20.76 -0.94 6.75
C GLY A 121 19.41 -1.34 7.35
N GLU A 122 19.45 -2.01 8.50
CA GLU A 122 18.27 -2.49 9.23
C GLU A 122 17.43 -1.31 9.76
N TYR A 123 18.07 -0.28 10.30
CA TYR A 123 17.42 0.95 10.77
C TYR A 123 16.45 1.51 9.71
N TRP A 124 16.95 1.72 8.48
CA TRP A 124 16.09 2.22 7.41
C TRP A 124 14.92 1.27 7.09
N GLN A 125 15.14 -0.04 7.11
CA GLN A 125 14.10 -1.02 6.80
C GLN A 125 12.99 -1.02 7.85
N GLU A 126 13.35 -0.90 9.13
CA GLU A 126 12.40 -0.83 10.25
C GLU A 126 11.56 0.45 10.17
N HIS A 127 12.22 1.61 10.11
CA HIS A 127 11.55 2.92 10.05
C HIS A 127 10.68 3.07 8.79
N ARG A 128 11.18 2.64 7.62
CA ARG A 128 10.37 2.65 6.38
C ARG A 128 9.17 1.72 6.46
N ARG A 129 9.34 0.50 7.02
CA ARG A 129 8.24 -0.46 7.16
C ARG A 129 7.21 0.05 8.14
N PHE A 130 7.65 0.64 9.25
CA PHE A 130 6.79 1.29 10.22
C PHE A 130 5.99 2.40 9.53
N ALA A 131 6.64 3.38 8.91
CA ALA A 131 5.96 4.49 8.25
C ALA A 131 4.98 4.05 7.14
N LEU A 132 5.37 3.10 6.29
CA LEU A 132 4.47 2.54 5.28
C LEU A 132 3.26 1.83 5.91
N THR A 133 3.44 1.12 7.02
CA THR A 133 2.35 0.40 7.69
C THR A 133 1.40 1.37 8.37
N THR A 134 1.96 2.34 9.11
CA THR A 134 1.23 3.36 9.85
C THR A 134 0.40 4.24 8.91
N LEU A 135 1.02 4.83 7.88
CA LEU A 135 0.29 5.64 6.90
C LEU A 135 -0.79 4.82 6.15
N ARG A 136 -0.53 3.52 5.90
CA ARG A 136 -1.54 2.60 5.31
C ARG A 136 -2.73 2.37 6.22
N ASN A 137 -2.49 2.23 7.52
CA ASN A 137 -3.57 2.08 8.51
C ASN A 137 -4.41 3.36 8.60
N PHE A 138 -3.79 4.53 8.45
CA PHE A 138 -4.46 5.84 8.44
C PHE A 138 -5.04 6.26 7.09
N GLY A 139 -5.04 5.36 6.10
CA GLY A 139 -5.82 5.55 4.89
C GLY A 139 -5.08 5.42 3.57
N LEU A 140 -3.78 5.06 3.52
CA LEU A 140 -3.13 4.67 2.27
C LEU A 140 -3.82 3.40 1.69
N GLY A 141 -4.92 3.56 0.95
CA GLY A 141 -5.75 2.48 0.39
C GLY A 141 -7.09 2.19 1.09
N ARG A 142 -7.57 3.05 2.00
CA ARG A 142 -8.94 3.02 2.59
C ARG A 142 -9.63 4.38 2.40
N ASN A 143 -10.95 4.47 2.61
CA ASN A 143 -11.73 5.72 2.46
C ASN A 143 -11.24 6.88 3.37
N ILE A 144 -10.51 6.61 4.46
CA ILE A 144 -10.11 7.61 5.47
C ILE A 144 -9.17 8.69 4.91
N MET A 145 -8.20 8.33 4.05
CA MET A 145 -7.28 9.32 3.45
C MET A 145 -8.01 10.22 2.46
N GLU A 146 -8.94 9.67 1.70
CA GLU A 146 -9.80 10.45 0.81
C GLU A 146 -10.65 11.44 1.63
N GLU A 147 -11.24 11.00 2.73
CA GLU A 147 -12.02 11.85 3.64
C GLU A 147 -11.17 13.00 4.19
N LYS A 148 -9.96 12.74 4.73
CA LYS A 148 -9.07 13.78 5.25
C LYS A 148 -8.65 14.80 4.16
N ILE A 149 -8.29 14.33 2.97
CA ILE A 149 -7.92 15.22 1.84
C ILE A 149 -9.10 16.09 1.43
N MET A 150 -10.29 15.50 1.30
CA MET A 150 -11.48 16.22 0.85
C MET A 150 -12.06 17.15 1.92
N GLU A 151 -11.96 16.80 3.19
CA GLU A 151 -12.31 17.67 4.30
C GLU A 151 -11.43 18.93 4.31
N GLU A 152 -10.12 18.76 4.18
CA GLU A 152 -9.17 19.86 4.16
C GLU A 152 -9.34 20.73 2.90
N TYR A 153 -9.54 20.12 1.73
CA TYR A 153 -9.88 20.84 0.49
C TYR A 153 -11.13 21.72 0.68
N ARG A 154 -12.21 21.15 1.22
CA ARG A 154 -13.48 21.88 1.42
C ARG A 154 -13.32 23.01 2.42
N TYR A 155 -12.73 22.72 3.57
CA TYR A 155 -12.48 23.72 4.62
C TYR A 155 -11.70 24.90 4.03
N ARG A 156 -10.62 24.61 3.30
CA ARG A 156 -9.73 25.64 2.78
C ARG A 156 -10.36 26.52 1.71
N PHE A 157 -11.07 25.94 0.75
CA PHE A 157 -11.74 26.72 -0.29
C PHE A 157 -12.96 27.49 0.25
N GLN A 158 -13.62 27.00 1.30
CA GLN A 158 -14.63 27.77 2.03
C GLN A 158 -14.03 28.96 2.78
N ASP A 159 -12.88 28.76 3.44
CA ASP A 159 -12.17 29.82 4.13
C ASP A 159 -11.68 30.90 3.16
N TYR A 160 -11.06 30.51 2.04
CA TYR A 160 -10.67 31.47 1.00
C TYR A 160 -11.87 32.18 0.35
N LYS A 161 -13.02 31.52 0.24
CA LYS A 161 -14.25 32.19 -0.21
C LYS A 161 -14.71 33.27 0.79
N ARG A 162 -14.41 33.12 2.09
CA ARG A 162 -14.73 34.11 3.11
C ARG A 162 -13.72 35.27 3.13
N THR A 163 -12.43 34.98 2.97
CA THR A 163 -11.35 35.95 3.18
C THR A 163 -10.82 36.60 1.89
N ASN A 164 -10.87 35.88 0.76
CA ASN A 164 -10.18 36.22 -0.49
C ASN A 164 -11.13 36.36 -1.70
N PHE A 165 -12.45 36.38 -1.51
CA PHE A 165 -13.40 36.52 -2.61
C PHE A 165 -13.51 37.95 -3.14
N LYS A 166 -13.09 38.16 -4.39
CA LYS A 166 -13.06 39.45 -5.10
C LYS A 166 -13.39 39.25 -6.57
N ASN A 167 -14.03 40.24 -7.19
CA ASN A 167 -14.32 40.23 -8.63
C ASN A 167 -15.06 38.97 -9.12
N GLY A 168 -15.93 38.38 -8.30
CA GLY A 168 -16.68 37.17 -8.65
C GLY A 168 -15.93 35.84 -8.47
N GLY A 169 -14.70 35.85 -7.95
CA GLY A 169 -13.94 34.63 -7.68
C GLY A 169 -13.02 34.73 -6.46
N ILE A 170 -12.36 33.63 -6.12
CA ILE A 170 -11.36 33.58 -5.04
C ILE A 170 -10.00 33.99 -5.61
N GLU A 171 -9.43 35.10 -5.16
CA GLU A 171 -8.12 35.58 -5.62
C GLU A 171 -7.02 35.26 -4.60
N VAL A 172 -6.07 34.40 -5.00
CA VAL A 172 -4.96 33.95 -4.15
C VAL A 172 -3.65 33.82 -4.92
N HIS A 173 -2.54 33.88 -4.20
CA HIS A 173 -1.24 33.48 -4.74
C HIS A 173 -1.17 31.95 -4.82
N ALA A 174 -0.74 31.43 -5.98
CA ALA A 174 -0.85 29.99 -6.26
C ALA A 174 -0.06 29.13 -5.26
N SER A 175 1.19 29.49 -4.94
CA SER A 175 1.99 28.72 -3.97
C SER A 175 1.34 28.72 -2.59
N SER A 176 1.03 29.89 -2.05
CA SER A 176 0.44 30.05 -0.72
C SER A 176 -0.87 29.27 -0.57
N CYS A 177 -1.68 29.22 -1.64
CA CYS A 177 -2.91 28.44 -1.67
C CYS A 177 -2.66 26.94 -1.42
N PHE A 178 -1.77 26.34 -2.22
CA PHE A 178 -1.52 24.91 -2.19
C PHE A 178 -0.55 24.48 -1.07
N ASP A 179 0.37 25.35 -0.66
CA ASP A 179 1.27 25.09 0.44
C ASP A 179 0.49 24.94 1.74
N LEU A 180 -0.44 25.85 2.03
CA LEU A 180 -1.26 25.77 3.24
C LEU A 180 -2.20 24.55 3.22
N LEU A 181 -2.75 24.23 2.06
CA LEU A 181 -3.63 23.06 1.86
C LEU A 181 -2.87 21.74 2.07
N VAL A 182 -1.79 21.51 1.32
CA VAL A 182 -0.99 20.28 1.43
C VAL A 182 -0.32 20.18 2.80
N GLY A 183 0.10 21.30 3.36
CA GLY A 183 0.77 21.37 4.66
C GLY A 183 -0.14 20.91 5.77
N SER A 184 -1.41 21.30 5.70
CA SER A 184 -2.44 20.87 6.65
C SER A 184 -2.80 19.40 6.47
N ILE A 185 -2.85 18.88 5.23
CA ILE A 185 -3.09 17.45 4.98
C ILE A 185 -2.00 16.60 5.63
N ILE A 186 -0.72 16.88 5.34
CA ILE A 186 0.39 16.09 5.90
C ILE A 186 0.48 16.26 7.42
N ASN A 187 0.28 17.46 7.95
CA ASN A 187 0.34 17.69 9.40
C ASN A 187 -0.82 16.98 10.13
N THR A 188 -2.02 16.97 9.54
CA THR A 188 -3.17 16.19 10.07
C THR A 188 -2.91 14.69 10.04
N MET A 189 -2.14 14.19 9.08
CA MET A 189 -1.73 12.78 9.04
C MET A 189 -0.64 12.44 10.06
N LEU A 190 0.19 13.40 10.45
CA LEU A 190 1.31 13.18 11.35
C LEU A 190 0.96 13.43 12.82
N VAL A 191 0.17 14.47 13.12
CA VAL A 191 -0.17 14.95 14.48
C VAL A 191 -1.63 15.38 14.62
N SER A 192 -2.51 15.14 13.64
CA SER A 192 -3.93 15.55 13.72
C SER A 192 -4.17 17.06 13.91
N GLU A 193 -3.20 17.90 13.58
CA GLU A 193 -3.30 19.37 13.65
C GLU A 193 -3.30 19.98 12.24
N ARG A 194 -4.09 21.06 12.04
CA ARG A 194 -4.14 21.84 10.79
C ARG A 194 -3.48 23.21 10.98
N PHE A 195 -3.01 23.80 9.89
CA PHE A 195 -2.50 25.18 9.89
C PHE A 195 -3.59 26.16 9.45
N GLU A 196 -3.69 27.32 10.10
CA GLU A 196 -4.70 28.34 9.80
C GLU A 196 -4.12 29.46 8.91
N GLN A 197 -5.00 30.18 8.21
CA GLN A 197 -4.57 31.32 7.40
C GLN A 197 -4.02 32.43 8.31
N GLY A 198 -2.83 32.96 8.00
CA GLY A 198 -2.17 34.01 8.78
C GLY A 198 -1.36 33.50 9.97
N ASP A 199 -1.09 32.19 10.05
CA ASP A 199 -0.11 31.63 10.96
C ASP A 199 1.30 32.08 10.56
N GLU A 200 1.80 33.10 11.26
CA GLU A 200 3.14 33.68 11.03
C GLU A 200 4.26 32.64 11.20
N GLU A 201 4.09 31.63 12.08
CA GLU A 201 5.09 30.58 12.28
C GLU A 201 5.13 29.64 11.06
N PHE A 202 3.97 29.26 10.54
CA PHE A 202 3.86 28.46 9.32
C PHE A 202 4.42 29.18 8.09
N ASP A 203 4.04 30.43 7.88
CA ASP A 203 4.52 31.23 6.74
C ASP A 203 6.04 31.41 6.79
N TYR A 204 6.59 31.71 7.97
CA TYR A 204 8.03 31.82 8.17
C TYR A 204 8.75 30.48 7.96
N MET A 205 8.18 29.36 8.44
CA MET A 205 8.71 28.02 8.22
C MET A 205 8.82 27.73 6.73
N LEU A 206 7.72 27.89 6.00
CA LEU A 206 7.62 27.54 4.59
C LEU A 206 8.57 28.39 3.75
N GLU A 207 8.58 29.72 3.94
CA GLU A 207 9.48 30.62 3.22
C GLU A 207 10.96 30.27 3.52
N SER A 208 11.27 29.90 4.76
CA SER A 208 12.62 29.50 5.17
C SER A 208 13.04 28.17 4.56
N VAL A 209 12.15 27.17 4.51
CA VAL A 209 12.39 25.87 3.85
C VAL A 209 12.55 26.07 2.34
N GLU A 210 11.66 26.85 1.72
CA GLU A 210 11.72 27.16 0.30
C GLU A 210 13.08 27.81 -0.05
N ARG A 211 13.51 28.79 0.75
CA ARG A 211 14.78 29.49 0.60
C ARG A 211 15.98 28.55 0.81
N SER A 212 15.92 27.68 1.80
CA SER A 212 16.94 26.65 2.06
C SER A 212 17.10 25.69 0.88
N LEU A 213 16.00 25.14 0.36
CA LEU A 213 16.01 24.23 -0.79
C LEU A 213 16.44 24.92 -2.09
N GLY A 214 16.07 26.19 -2.27
CA GLY A 214 16.50 26.99 -3.43
C GLY A 214 18.00 27.31 -3.44
N ARG A 215 18.63 27.38 -2.26
CA ARG A 215 20.07 27.65 -2.10
C ARG A 215 20.92 26.38 -2.07
N LEU A 216 20.32 25.22 -1.78
CA LEU A 216 21.01 23.94 -1.69
C LEU A 216 21.62 23.57 -3.04
N SER A 217 22.95 23.56 -3.10
CA SER A 217 23.67 23.21 -4.31
C SER A 217 24.26 21.79 -4.23
N ILE A 218 24.72 21.29 -5.39
CA ILE A 218 25.52 20.05 -5.44
C ILE A 218 26.77 20.18 -4.57
N PHE A 219 27.36 21.37 -4.47
CA PHE A 219 28.52 21.58 -3.60
C PHE A 219 28.18 21.30 -2.13
N ASP A 220 27.07 21.83 -1.62
CA ASP A 220 26.65 21.61 -0.22
C ASP A 220 26.26 20.14 0.03
N SER A 221 25.68 19.48 -0.97
CA SER A 221 25.27 18.07 -0.90
C SER A 221 26.46 17.12 -0.75
N PHE A 222 27.60 17.41 -1.40
CA PHE A 222 28.79 16.56 -1.40
C PHE A 222 29.90 17.04 -0.47
N THR A 223 29.73 18.19 0.19
CA THR A 223 30.69 18.69 1.18
C THR A 223 30.64 17.83 2.44
N PRO A 224 31.77 17.24 2.90
CA PRO A 224 31.79 16.44 4.13
C PRO A 224 31.19 17.14 5.36
N PRO A 225 30.46 16.44 6.24
CA PRO A 225 29.81 17.00 7.42
C PRO A 225 30.76 17.72 8.38
N TRP A 226 32.01 17.27 8.50
CA TRP A 226 33.01 17.92 9.34
C TRP A 226 33.40 19.32 8.84
N ILE A 227 33.29 19.59 7.53
CA ILE A 227 33.45 20.94 6.97
C ILE A 227 32.19 21.75 7.28
N LEU A 228 31.00 21.19 7.04
CA LEU A 228 29.73 21.87 7.29
C LEU A 228 29.56 22.26 8.77
N LYS A 229 30.05 21.44 9.69
CA LYS A 229 30.03 21.68 11.15
C LYS A 229 31.19 22.55 11.65
N SER A 230 32.11 22.97 10.79
CA SER A 230 33.29 23.74 11.19
C SER A 230 32.98 25.22 11.42
N ASP A 231 33.60 25.83 12.44
CA ASP A 231 33.31 27.21 12.87
C ASP A 231 33.46 28.27 11.77
N TRP A 232 34.47 28.13 10.91
CA TRP A 232 34.71 29.04 9.79
C TRP A 232 33.70 28.88 8.64
N TRP A 233 32.94 27.78 8.60
CA TRP A 233 31.94 27.47 7.58
C TRP A 233 30.49 27.64 8.07
N GLN A 234 30.28 27.91 9.37
CA GLN A 234 28.96 28.03 9.98
C GLN A 234 28.08 29.11 9.33
N TRP A 235 28.67 30.20 8.80
CA TRP A 235 27.90 31.24 8.11
C TRP A 235 27.16 30.68 6.88
N ARG A 236 27.83 29.82 6.09
CA ARG A 236 27.23 29.19 4.91
C ARG A 236 26.25 28.11 5.33
N THR A 237 26.61 27.32 6.35
CA THR A 237 25.73 26.28 6.88
C THR A 237 24.42 26.88 7.39
N LYS A 238 24.45 27.95 8.19
CA LYS A 238 23.24 28.67 8.62
C LYS A 238 22.47 29.29 7.46
N TYR A 239 23.19 29.86 6.47
CA TYR A 239 22.57 30.46 5.29
C TYR A 239 21.81 29.45 4.40
N VAL A 240 22.28 28.19 4.35
CA VAL A 240 21.69 27.12 3.53
C VAL A 240 20.72 26.25 4.33
N PHE A 241 21.09 25.83 5.55
CA PHE A 241 20.33 24.85 6.34
C PHE A 241 19.44 25.47 7.43
N GLY A 242 19.51 26.78 7.68
CA GLY A 242 18.75 27.42 8.79
C GLY A 242 17.24 27.20 8.73
N GLY A 243 16.63 27.17 7.54
CA GLY A 243 15.20 26.87 7.39
C GLY A 243 14.86 25.41 7.70
N LEU A 244 15.74 24.48 7.37
CA LEU A 244 15.59 23.07 7.71
C LEU A 244 15.83 22.82 9.21
N GLU A 245 16.75 23.55 9.85
CA GLU A 245 16.93 23.54 11.30
C GLU A 245 15.68 24.08 12.02
N PHE A 246 15.05 25.13 11.49
CA PHE A 246 13.79 25.66 12.02
C PHE A 246 12.66 24.62 11.94
N LEU A 247 12.49 23.95 10.79
CA LEU A 247 11.50 22.89 10.60
C LEU A 247 11.72 21.73 11.59
N LEU A 248 12.97 21.29 11.79
CA LEU A 248 13.26 20.26 12.80
C LEU A 248 12.93 20.75 14.22
N GLY A 249 13.18 22.04 14.51
CA GLY A 249 12.79 22.65 15.77
C GLY A 249 11.28 22.65 15.99
N MET A 250 10.49 22.94 14.95
CA MET A 250 9.03 22.87 15.01
C MET A 250 8.55 21.43 15.27
N ALA A 251 9.12 20.44 14.56
CA ALA A 251 8.81 19.03 14.78
C ALA A 251 9.05 18.62 16.24
N LYS A 252 10.19 19.02 16.82
CA LYS A 252 10.50 18.78 18.25
C LYS A 252 9.48 19.43 19.18
N ARG A 253 9.14 20.70 18.96
CA ARG A 253 8.13 21.40 19.78
C ARG A 253 6.75 20.74 19.71
N GLN A 254 6.32 20.26 18.54
CA GLN A 254 5.05 19.53 18.41
C GLN A 254 5.08 18.20 19.17
N ILE A 255 6.19 17.46 19.08
CA ILE A 255 6.37 16.20 19.81
C ILE A 255 6.35 16.46 21.32
N GLU A 256 7.09 17.47 21.80
CA GLU A 256 7.13 17.87 23.21
C GLU A 256 5.74 18.23 23.73
N ARG A 257 4.99 19.08 23.02
CA ARG A 257 3.61 19.44 23.37
C ARG A 257 2.70 18.22 23.47
N ARG A 258 2.78 17.27 22.53
CA ARG A 258 1.97 16.04 22.60
C ARG A 258 2.35 15.17 23.78
N VAL A 259 3.64 15.00 24.06
CA VAL A 259 4.12 14.21 25.20
C VAL A 259 3.67 14.84 26.52
N GLU A 260 3.72 16.17 26.63
CA GLU A 260 3.19 16.92 27.77
C GLU A 260 1.68 16.73 27.92
N ALA A 261 0.90 16.87 26.84
CA ALA A 261 -0.54 16.65 26.83
C ALA A 261 -0.94 15.23 27.26
N ILE A 262 -0.17 14.21 26.85
CA ILE A 262 -0.35 12.82 27.31
C ILE A 262 -0.05 12.71 28.81
N SER A 263 1.03 13.33 29.28
CA SER A 263 1.42 13.28 30.69
C SER A 263 0.43 13.97 31.62
N ASN A 264 -0.20 15.05 31.14
CA ASN A 264 -1.22 15.82 31.85
C ASN A 264 -2.61 15.19 31.76
N GLY A 265 -2.79 14.15 30.93
CA GLY A 265 -4.08 13.49 30.69
C GLY A 265 -5.03 14.26 29.77
N GLU A 266 -4.55 15.29 29.08
CA GLU A 266 -5.31 16.07 28.09
C GLU A 266 -5.48 15.31 26.76
N HIS A 267 -4.52 14.44 26.43
CA HIS A 267 -4.56 13.55 25.25
C HIS A 267 -4.52 12.09 25.69
N ALA A 268 -5.53 11.31 25.32
CA ALA A 268 -5.58 9.87 25.60
C ALA A 268 -5.25 9.09 24.33
N ILE A 269 -4.16 8.31 24.35
CA ILE A 269 -3.83 7.40 23.25
C ILE A 269 -4.77 6.19 23.34
N GLY A 270 -5.67 6.06 22.36
CA GLY A 270 -6.56 4.90 22.22
C GLY A 270 -5.82 3.59 21.89
N GLU A 271 -6.55 2.46 21.83
CA GLU A 271 -5.98 1.18 21.40
C GLU A 271 -5.51 1.21 19.93
N ASP A 272 -6.18 2.02 19.10
CA ASP A 272 -5.76 2.37 17.74
C ASP A 272 -5.20 3.81 17.76
N ALA A 273 -3.99 3.99 17.23
CA ALA A 273 -3.41 5.32 17.07
C ALA A 273 -4.25 6.18 16.11
N GLU A 274 -4.38 7.47 16.39
CA GLU A 274 -5.10 8.41 15.53
C GLU A 274 -4.20 9.03 14.46
N ASP A 275 -2.91 9.17 14.76
CA ASP A 275 -1.90 9.76 13.88
C ASP A 275 -0.52 9.07 14.00
N PHE A 276 0.43 9.54 13.17
CA PHE A 276 1.77 8.96 13.10
C PHE A 276 2.54 9.09 14.42
N LEU A 277 2.38 10.22 15.11
CA LEU A 277 3.04 10.49 16.38
C LEU A 277 2.57 9.50 17.44
N ASP A 278 1.26 9.34 17.60
CA ASP A 278 0.68 8.39 18.55
C ASP A 278 1.10 6.96 18.24
N ALA A 279 1.09 6.56 16.96
CA ALA A 279 1.55 5.23 16.54
C ALA A 279 3.03 4.99 16.90
N PHE A 280 3.87 6.02 16.78
CA PHE A 280 5.29 5.92 17.10
C PHE A 280 5.50 5.80 18.60
N LEU A 281 4.76 6.57 19.41
CA LEU A 281 4.80 6.49 20.87
C LEU A 281 4.34 5.11 21.38
N ILE A 282 3.25 4.55 20.81
CA ILE A 282 2.79 3.18 21.11
C ILE A 282 3.89 2.16 20.80
N LYS A 283 4.59 2.33 19.67
CA LYS A 283 5.70 1.45 19.27
C LYS A 283 6.88 1.57 20.23
N MET A 284 7.25 2.78 20.64
CA MET A 284 8.29 3.01 21.64
C MET A 284 7.96 2.32 22.97
N ASP A 285 6.72 2.46 23.46
CA ASP A 285 6.32 1.85 24.73
C ASP A 285 6.16 0.33 24.63
N LYS A 286 5.83 -0.19 23.45
CA LYS A 286 5.89 -1.63 23.18
C LYS A 286 7.32 -2.15 23.28
N ASP A 287 8.29 -1.47 22.66
CA ASP A 287 9.69 -1.91 22.66
C ASP A 287 10.30 -1.88 24.07
N LYS A 288 9.93 -0.87 24.89
CA LYS A 288 10.28 -0.83 26.31
C LYS A 288 9.69 -2.00 27.08
N ARG A 289 8.41 -2.33 26.87
CA ARG A 289 7.73 -3.47 27.52
C ARG A 289 8.32 -4.82 27.11
N ASP A 290 8.74 -4.94 25.85
CA ASP A 290 9.39 -6.14 25.31
C ASP A 290 10.87 -6.25 25.74
N GLY A 291 11.40 -5.28 26.50
CA GLY A 291 12.75 -5.30 27.06
C GLY A 291 13.86 -5.04 26.05
N ILE A 292 13.57 -4.36 24.93
CA ILE A 292 14.55 -4.06 23.88
C ILE A 292 15.45 -2.91 24.35
N VAL A 293 16.72 -3.19 24.60
CA VAL A 293 17.70 -2.23 25.18
C VAL A 293 18.15 -1.18 24.15
N ASP A 294 18.36 -1.58 22.89
CA ASP A 294 18.86 -0.72 21.81
C ASP A 294 17.79 -0.51 20.72
N SER A 295 16.59 -0.05 21.09
CA SER A 295 15.55 0.23 20.09
C SER A 295 15.93 1.43 19.21
N SER A 296 15.74 1.27 17.90
CA SER A 296 15.85 2.34 16.90
C SER A 296 14.77 3.43 17.09
N PHE A 297 13.68 3.11 17.79
CA PHE A 297 12.55 3.99 18.06
C PHE A 297 12.75 4.79 19.36
N ASN A 298 13.14 6.06 19.21
CA ASN A 298 13.30 7.05 20.29
C ASN A 298 12.82 8.45 19.84
N LEU A 299 12.72 9.41 20.77
CA LEU A 299 12.20 10.75 20.48
C LEU A 299 13.04 11.50 19.42
N ASP A 300 14.36 11.32 19.39
CA ASP A 300 15.20 11.92 18.35
C ASP A 300 14.89 11.34 16.97
N SER A 301 14.78 10.01 16.88
CA SER A 301 14.44 9.35 15.62
C SER A 301 13.04 9.72 15.12
N LEU A 302 12.09 9.91 16.05
CA LEU A 302 10.75 10.39 15.76
C LEU A 302 10.78 11.82 15.21
N ALA A 303 11.56 12.72 15.81
CA ALA A 303 11.71 14.09 15.32
C ALA A 303 12.29 14.13 13.89
N ILE A 304 13.27 13.28 13.59
CA ILE A 304 13.85 13.19 12.25
C ILE A 304 12.89 12.53 11.24
N ASP A 305 12.17 11.47 11.64
CA ASP A 305 11.17 10.84 10.78
C ASP A 305 10.00 11.78 10.49
N PHE A 306 9.52 12.52 11.49
CA PHE A 306 8.50 13.55 11.32
C PHE A 306 8.98 14.62 10.35
N PHE A 307 10.18 15.15 10.57
CA PHE A 307 10.83 16.13 9.69
C PHE A 307 10.92 15.62 8.24
N ASP A 308 11.33 14.35 8.05
CA ASP A 308 11.44 13.72 6.74
C ASP A 308 10.10 13.57 6.03
N LEU A 309 9.07 13.10 6.75
CA LEU A 309 7.74 12.88 6.21
C LEU A 309 7.06 14.22 5.85
N TRP A 310 7.17 15.21 6.73
CA TRP A 310 6.60 16.55 6.50
C TRP A 310 7.27 17.24 5.32
N LEU A 311 8.62 17.33 5.31
CA LEU A 311 9.38 18.00 4.23
C LEU A 311 9.11 17.36 2.86
N ALA A 312 9.08 16.02 2.80
CA ALA A 312 8.86 15.31 1.55
C ALA A 312 7.41 15.40 1.07
N GLY A 313 6.43 15.31 1.98
CA GLY A 313 5.00 15.37 1.67
C GLY A 313 4.54 16.77 1.26
N GLN A 314 5.12 17.80 1.87
CA GLN A 314 4.75 19.20 1.65
C GLN A 314 5.27 19.75 0.32
N GLU A 315 6.58 20.02 0.26
CA GLU A 315 7.19 20.83 -0.81
C GLU A 315 6.95 20.21 -2.20
N THR A 316 6.99 18.86 -2.29
CA THR A 316 6.90 18.19 -3.59
C THR A 316 5.48 18.17 -4.15
N THR A 317 4.46 17.92 -3.32
CA THR A 317 3.08 17.90 -3.80
C THR A 317 2.57 19.32 -4.05
N SER A 318 2.83 20.28 -3.15
CA SER A 318 2.38 21.66 -3.34
C SER A 318 2.98 22.28 -4.62
N THR A 319 4.29 22.11 -4.84
CA THR A 319 4.94 22.58 -6.07
C THR A 319 4.34 21.93 -7.32
N THR A 320 3.96 20.64 -7.24
CA THR A 320 3.30 19.95 -8.36
C THR A 320 1.91 20.51 -8.65
N MET A 321 1.13 20.89 -7.62
CA MET A 321 -0.17 21.55 -7.78
C MET A 321 -0.04 22.93 -8.43
N VAL A 322 0.97 23.69 -8.06
CA VAL A 322 1.26 24.98 -8.70
C VAL A 322 1.62 24.78 -10.17
N TRP A 323 2.45 23.78 -10.50
CA TRP A 323 2.71 23.40 -11.89
C TRP A 323 1.45 22.95 -12.64
N ALA A 324 0.56 22.20 -11.98
CA ALA A 324 -0.71 21.77 -12.55
C ALA A 324 -1.53 22.97 -13.01
N CYS A 325 -1.69 23.98 -12.14
CA CYS A 325 -2.42 25.19 -12.48
C CYS A 325 -1.77 25.98 -13.62
N VAL A 326 -0.43 26.07 -13.68
CA VAL A 326 0.26 26.69 -14.84
C VAL A 326 -0.08 25.95 -16.14
N CYS A 327 -0.03 24.61 -16.14
CA CYS A 327 -0.35 23.81 -17.33
C CYS A 327 -1.81 24.01 -17.74
N LEU A 328 -2.75 23.97 -16.79
CA LEU A 328 -4.18 24.13 -17.08
C LEU A 328 -4.54 25.54 -17.57
N LEU A 329 -3.91 26.58 -17.03
CA LEU A 329 -4.12 27.98 -17.48
C LEU A 329 -3.65 28.21 -18.92
N ASN A 330 -2.61 27.51 -19.38
CA ASN A 330 -2.12 27.61 -20.76
C ASN A 330 -2.90 26.71 -21.74
N HIS A 331 -3.73 25.80 -21.22
CA HIS A 331 -4.41 24.76 -22.01
C HIS A 331 -5.90 24.65 -21.64
N PRO A 332 -6.70 25.70 -21.89
CA PRO A 332 -8.13 25.72 -21.60
C PRO A 332 -8.90 24.60 -22.34
N GLU A 333 -8.41 24.14 -23.49
CA GLU A 333 -8.95 22.99 -24.23
C GLU A 333 -8.88 21.70 -23.41
N VAL A 334 -7.80 21.52 -22.63
CA VAL A 334 -7.63 20.38 -21.75
C VAL A 334 -8.59 20.50 -20.57
N VAL A 335 -8.75 21.70 -19.99
CA VAL A 335 -9.71 21.95 -18.89
C VAL A 335 -11.14 21.61 -19.33
N ALA A 336 -11.54 22.02 -20.54
CA ALA A 336 -12.87 21.73 -21.07
C ALA A 336 -13.12 20.22 -21.22
N GLU A 337 -12.13 19.48 -21.74
CA GLU A 337 -12.25 18.02 -21.90
C GLU A 337 -12.23 17.28 -20.57
N LEU A 338 -11.41 17.73 -19.61
CA LEU A 338 -11.42 17.22 -18.23
C LEU A 338 -12.78 17.43 -17.59
N ARG A 339 -13.34 18.63 -17.71
CA ARG A 339 -14.65 18.94 -17.16
C ARG A 339 -15.75 18.09 -17.78
N ARG A 340 -15.73 17.88 -19.10
CA ARG A 340 -16.66 17.01 -19.80
C ARG A 340 -16.63 15.59 -19.25
N GLU A 341 -15.44 14.99 -19.12
CA GLU A 341 -15.25 13.66 -18.54
C GLU A 341 -15.75 13.59 -17.09
N LEU A 342 -15.40 14.58 -16.27
CA LEU A 342 -15.74 14.58 -14.85
C LEU A 342 -17.23 14.75 -14.61
N LEU A 343 -17.91 15.60 -15.38
CA LEU A 343 -19.37 15.73 -15.33
C LEU A 343 -20.08 14.45 -15.77
N GLU A 344 -19.55 13.74 -16.76
CA GLU A 344 -20.09 12.45 -17.20
C GLU A 344 -20.01 11.38 -16.10
N VAL A 345 -18.88 11.31 -15.38
CA VAL A 345 -18.66 10.30 -14.32
C VAL A 345 -19.38 10.64 -13.01
N THR A 346 -19.43 11.91 -12.64
CA THR A 346 -20.06 12.37 -11.40
C THR A 346 -21.54 12.67 -11.56
N GLY A 347 -22.03 12.82 -12.80
CA GLY A 347 -23.38 13.31 -13.08
C GLY A 347 -23.60 14.76 -12.64
N GLY A 348 -22.54 15.52 -12.34
CA GLY A 348 -22.62 16.91 -11.88
C GLY A 348 -23.24 17.13 -10.49
N THR A 349 -23.54 16.06 -9.75
CA THR A 349 -24.25 16.14 -8.45
C THR A 349 -23.40 15.74 -7.25
N ARG A 350 -22.28 15.02 -7.45
CA ARG A 350 -21.39 14.52 -6.38
C ARG A 350 -19.92 14.85 -6.66
N CYS A 351 -19.11 14.88 -5.59
CA CYS A 351 -17.67 15.08 -5.70
C CYS A 351 -16.99 13.88 -6.38
N LEU A 352 -15.82 14.13 -6.95
CA LEU A 352 -14.93 13.09 -7.45
C LEU A 352 -14.32 12.32 -6.27
N THR A 353 -14.36 10.99 -6.36
CA THR A 353 -13.81 10.05 -5.36
C THR A 353 -12.70 9.19 -5.96
N LEU A 354 -11.84 8.57 -5.15
CA LEU A 354 -10.79 7.65 -5.64
C LEU A 354 -11.37 6.42 -6.34
N ARG A 355 -12.66 6.12 -6.14
CA ARG A 355 -13.38 5.02 -6.80
C ARG A 355 -13.68 5.30 -8.27
N ASP A 356 -13.76 6.58 -8.64
CA ASP A 356 -14.09 7.03 -10.01
C ASP A 356 -12.91 6.92 -10.97
N LYS A 357 -11.73 6.72 -10.40
CA LYS A 357 -10.44 6.66 -11.09
C LYS A 357 -10.37 5.70 -12.29
N PRO A 358 -11.00 4.51 -12.29
CA PRO A 358 -11.03 3.66 -13.49
C PRO A 358 -11.87 4.24 -14.64
N ASN A 359 -12.77 5.17 -14.33
CA ASN A 359 -13.71 5.78 -15.27
C ASN A 359 -13.28 7.18 -15.74
N THR A 360 -12.14 7.69 -15.29
CA THR A 360 -11.62 9.02 -15.64
C THR A 360 -10.27 8.94 -16.38
N PRO A 361 -10.19 8.24 -17.53
CA PRO A 361 -8.93 8.00 -18.24
C PRO A 361 -8.20 9.27 -18.72
N TYR A 362 -8.92 10.35 -19.06
CA TYR A 362 -8.31 11.62 -19.48
C TYR A 362 -7.80 12.45 -18.28
N LEU A 363 -8.56 12.50 -17.18
CA LEU A 363 -8.12 13.08 -15.91
C LEU A 363 -6.90 12.39 -15.37
N ASN A 364 -6.91 11.06 -15.47
CA ASN A 364 -5.73 10.26 -15.33
C ASN A 364 -4.66 10.88 -16.25
N ALA A 365 -4.67 10.64 -17.57
CA ALA A 365 -3.60 11.04 -18.49
C ALA A 365 -2.97 12.43 -18.22
N THR A 366 -3.81 13.41 -17.84
CA THR A 366 -3.44 14.77 -17.43
C THR A 366 -2.69 14.84 -16.09
N ILE A 367 -3.29 14.39 -14.99
CA ILE A 367 -2.80 14.67 -13.62
C ILE A 367 -1.74 13.69 -13.16
N ASN A 368 -2.14 12.40 -13.03
CA ASN A 368 -1.45 11.27 -12.38
C ASN A 368 -2.31 10.54 -11.34
N VAL A 369 -2.77 9.34 -11.66
CA VAL A 369 -3.50 8.55 -10.67
C VAL A 369 -3.42 7.04 -10.93
N SER A 370 -2.56 6.35 -10.19
CA SER A 370 -2.33 4.89 -10.30
C SER A 370 -3.59 3.99 -10.26
N VAL A 371 -4.19 3.60 -11.39
CA VAL A 371 -5.27 2.60 -11.34
C VAL A 371 -4.64 1.25 -11.06
N ILE A 372 -5.01 0.62 -9.94
CA ILE A 372 -4.78 -0.83 -9.81
C ILE A 372 -5.80 -1.49 -10.72
N TRP A 373 -5.48 -1.60 -12.01
CA TRP A 373 -6.21 -2.52 -12.87
C TRP A 373 -5.90 -3.92 -12.39
N ASN A 374 -6.96 -4.69 -12.23
CA ASN A 374 -6.88 -6.00 -11.62
C ASN A 374 -6.40 -7.06 -12.66
N THR A 375 -5.94 -6.60 -13.84
CA THR A 375 -5.52 -7.37 -15.02
C THR A 375 -4.02 -7.37 -15.34
N GLY A 376 -3.15 -6.86 -14.46
CA GLY A 376 -1.69 -6.90 -14.70
C GLY A 376 -1.17 -5.94 -15.79
N ILE A 377 -2.05 -5.13 -16.38
CA ILE A 377 -1.67 -3.94 -17.14
C ILE A 377 -1.56 -2.79 -16.14
N TRP A 378 -0.35 -2.27 -15.99
CA TRP A 378 -0.07 -1.07 -15.21
C TRP A 378 -0.53 0.12 -16.04
N TYR A 379 -1.42 0.96 -15.50
CA TYR A 379 -1.67 2.30 -16.00
C TYR A 379 -1.06 3.29 -15.00
N LYS A 380 0.14 3.80 -15.28
CA LYS A 380 0.87 4.85 -14.55
C LYS A 380 0.89 6.12 -15.41
N ILE A 381 0.45 7.23 -14.85
CA ILE A 381 -0.15 8.36 -15.54
C ILE A 381 0.65 9.68 -15.29
N GLN A 382 0.74 10.63 -16.24
CA GLN A 382 2.07 11.24 -16.46
C GLN A 382 2.23 12.73 -16.84
N GLU A 383 1.33 13.43 -17.53
CA GLU A 383 1.80 14.63 -18.27
C GLU A 383 2.18 15.83 -17.37
N ILE A 384 1.37 16.20 -16.37
CA ILE A 384 1.72 17.28 -15.42
C ILE A 384 3.01 16.93 -14.67
N GLN A 385 3.15 15.69 -14.17
CA GLN A 385 4.36 15.26 -13.48
C GLN A 385 5.60 15.19 -14.36
N ARG A 386 5.44 14.90 -15.66
CA ARG A 386 6.52 14.88 -16.65
C ARG A 386 7.03 16.29 -16.94
N ILE A 387 6.12 17.25 -17.11
CA ILE A 387 6.46 18.66 -17.33
C ILE A 387 7.08 19.26 -16.07
N ALA A 388 6.41 19.10 -14.93
CA ALA A 388 6.90 19.60 -13.65
C ALA A 388 8.26 18.99 -13.30
N SER A 389 8.38 17.66 -13.44
CA SER A 389 9.57 16.85 -13.20
C SER A 389 10.43 17.39 -12.05
N ILE A 390 9.80 17.47 -10.87
CA ILE A 390 10.25 18.25 -9.71
C ILE A 390 11.74 18.04 -9.41
N PHE A 391 12.22 16.80 -9.44
CA PHE A 391 13.64 16.50 -9.28
C PHE A 391 14.37 16.33 -10.62
N ASN A 392 15.52 17.01 -10.74
CA ASN A 392 16.41 16.84 -11.90
C ASN A 392 17.10 15.47 -11.89
N THR A 393 17.67 15.10 -10.75
CA THR A 393 18.35 13.83 -10.48
C THR A 393 17.65 13.07 -9.37
N ASN A 394 17.67 11.75 -9.42
CA ASN A 394 17.27 10.94 -8.26
C ASN A 394 18.24 11.16 -7.09
N ILE A 395 17.80 10.86 -5.88
CA ILE A 395 18.65 10.95 -4.69
C ILE A 395 19.80 9.94 -4.84
N PHE A 396 21.02 10.44 -4.67
CA PHE A 396 22.25 9.67 -4.86
C PHE A 396 22.31 8.42 -3.98
N ARG A 397 22.90 7.37 -4.56
CA ARG A 397 23.15 6.08 -3.93
C ARG A 397 24.63 5.75 -4.01
N ILE A 398 25.11 4.86 -3.17
CA ILE A 398 26.52 4.43 -3.14
C ILE A 398 26.61 2.92 -3.31
N LEU A 399 27.64 2.47 -4.01
CA LEU A 399 27.97 1.05 -4.13
C LEU A 399 28.83 0.59 -2.96
N GLU A 400 28.44 -0.48 -2.28
CA GLU A 400 29.25 -1.13 -1.24
C GLU A 400 30.16 -2.23 -1.81
N GLU A 401 29.81 -2.77 -2.97
CA GLU A 401 30.56 -3.79 -3.69
C GLU A 401 30.72 -3.45 -5.18
N ASP A 402 31.72 -4.03 -5.83
CA ASP A 402 31.95 -3.88 -7.26
C ASP A 402 30.75 -4.43 -8.05
N ALA A 403 30.19 -3.62 -8.96
CA ALA A 403 28.96 -3.97 -9.66
C ALA A 403 29.03 -3.62 -11.16
N LEU A 404 28.49 -4.50 -11.99
CA LEU A 404 28.35 -4.23 -13.42
C LEU A 404 27.22 -3.19 -13.65
N ILE A 405 27.46 -2.15 -14.44
CA ILE A 405 26.45 -1.23 -14.97
C ILE A 405 26.68 -1.12 -16.48
N ASP A 406 25.68 -1.49 -17.30
CA ASP A 406 25.75 -1.44 -18.77
C ASP A 406 27.02 -2.10 -19.34
N GLY A 407 27.35 -3.30 -18.84
CA GLY A 407 28.52 -4.06 -19.28
C GLY A 407 29.87 -3.56 -18.74
N GLN A 408 29.90 -2.54 -17.88
CA GLN A 408 31.12 -1.98 -17.30
C GLN A 408 31.17 -2.22 -15.79
N ILE A 409 32.32 -2.67 -15.27
CA ILE A 409 32.50 -2.87 -13.84
C ILE A 409 32.71 -1.49 -13.19
N VAL A 410 31.86 -1.16 -12.23
CA VAL A 410 31.95 0.04 -11.40
C VAL A 410 32.40 -0.37 -10.01
N SER A 411 33.48 0.22 -9.51
CA SER A 411 34.03 -0.16 -8.21
C SER A 411 33.18 0.29 -7.03
N ALA A 412 33.28 -0.45 -5.93
CA ALA A 412 32.76 -0.07 -4.62
C ALA A 412 33.23 1.34 -4.22
N GLY A 413 32.37 2.07 -3.52
CA GLY A 413 32.55 3.47 -3.15
C GLY A 413 32.13 4.48 -4.22
N ALA A 414 31.83 4.05 -5.45
CA ALA A 414 31.27 4.93 -6.46
C ALA A 414 29.83 5.34 -6.10
N VAL A 415 29.54 6.63 -6.25
CA VAL A 415 28.18 7.17 -6.10
C VAL A 415 27.47 7.06 -7.45
N PHE A 416 26.17 6.82 -7.47
CA PHE A 416 25.39 6.79 -8.71
C PHE A 416 23.99 7.39 -8.54
N THR A 417 23.41 7.83 -9.65
CA THR A 417 22.04 8.36 -9.70
C THR A 417 21.41 8.16 -11.09
N ALA A 418 20.08 8.07 -11.12
CA ALA A 418 19.30 8.14 -12.36
C ALA A 418 18.91 9.60 -12.67
N GLN A 419 19.11 10.02 -13.92
CA GLN A 419 18.79 11.37 -14.40
C GLN A 419 17.30 11.49 -14.74
N ILE A 420 16.45 11.73 -13.72
CA ILE A 420 14.98 11.76 -13.84
C ILE A 420 14.52 12.74 -14.92
N SER A 421 14.90 14.01 -14.82
CA SER A 421 14.42 15.04 -15.76
C SER A 421 14.94 14.85 -17.18
N LEU A 422 16.12 14.23 -17.34
CA LEU A 422 16.68 13.89 -18.65
C LEU A 422 15.89 12.75 -19.31
N LEU A 423 15.45 11.78 -18.52
CA LEU A 423 14.58 10.69 -18.99
C LEU A 423 13.18 11.18 -19.35
N HIS A 424 12.63 12.12 -18.58
CA HIS A 424 11.31 12.72 -18.83
C HIS A 424 11.27 13.67 -20.05
N THR A 425 12.44 14.10 -20.52
CA THR A 425 12.61 14.97 -21.69
C THR A 425 13.27 14.25 -22.86
N ASP A 426 13.37 12.92 -22.82
CA ASP A 426 13.96 12.15 -23.91
C ASP A 426 13.04 12.18 -25.14
N GLU A 427 13.45 12.86 -26.22
CA GLU A 427 12.68 12.95 -27.47
C GLU A 427 12.45 11.60 -28.15
N ALA A 428 13.32 10.60 -27.90
CA ALA A 428 13.14 9.27 -28.44
C ALA A 428 11.92 8.56 -27.82
N VAL A 429 11.53 8.97 -26.61
CA VAL A 429 10.41 8.41 -25.85
C VAL A 429 9.21 9.35 -25.92
N PHE A 430 9.39 10.61 -25.53
CA PHE A 430 8.37 11.64 -25.48
C PHE A 430 8.53 12.59 -26.68
N LYS A 431 7.85 12.29 -27.79
CA LYS A 431 7.80 13.18 -28.96
C LYS A 431 7.25 14.55 -28.56
N ASP A 432 7.87 15.62 -29.06
CA ASP A 432 7.54 16.99 -28.69
C ASP A 432 7.54 17.19 -27.17
N ASN A 433 8.64 16.81 -26.51
CA ASN A 433 8.74 16.73 -25.05
C ASN A 433 8.41 18.06 -24.32
N THR A 434 8.48 19.21 -24.98
CA THR A 434 8.17 20.51 -24.40
C THR A 434 6.69 20.84 -24.44
N LYS A 435 5.92 20.16 -25.30
CA LYS A 435 4.48 20.37 -25.45
C LYS A 435 3.74 19.59 -24.35
N PHE A 436 2.88 20.29 -23.61
CA PHE A 436 1.92 19.65 -22.73
C PHE A 436 0.81 19.01 -23.56
N ASP A 437 0.77 17.68 -23.55
CA ASP A 437 -0.22 16.90 -24.29
C ASP A 437 -0.59 15.64 -23.50
N PRO A 438 -1.71 15.66 -22.75
CA PRO A 438 -2.21 14.47 -22.05
C PRO A 438 -2.52 13.30 -22.98
N GLY A 439 -2.91 13.57 -24.24
CA GLY A 439 -3.33 12.55 -25.21
C GLY A 439 -2.27 11.50 -25.49
N ARG A 440 -0.98 11.83 -25.36
CA ARG A 440 0.13 10.88 -25.58
C ARG A 440 0.07 9.63 -24.70
N PHE A 441 -0.49 9.75 -23.48
CA PHE A 441 -0.64 8.62 -22.56
C PHE A 441 -1.88 7.78 -22.84
N MET A 442 -2.83 8.32 -23.60
CA MET A 442 -3.98 7.58 -24.12
C MET A 442 -3.60 6.75 -25.34
N GLU A 443 -2.68 7.25 -26.17
CA GLU A 443 -2.25 6.58 -27.40
C GLU A 443 -1.22 5.46 -27.16
N ASN A 444 -0.31 5.64 -26.20
CA ASN A 444 0.79 4.70 -25.98
C ASN A 444 1.01 4.35 -24.50
N ASN A 445 0.41 3.23 -24.09
CA ASN A 445 0.54 2.66 -22.75
C ASN A 445 2.00 2.28 -22.36
N ASN A 446 2.94 2.20 -23.32
CA ASN A 446 4.34 1.88 -23.00
C ASN A 446 5.17 3.09 -22.59
N LEU A 447 4.73 4.32 -22.90
CA LEU A 447 5.39 5.53 -22.38
C LEU A 447 5.43 5.53 -20.86
N GLU A 448 4.48 4.80 -20.27
CA GLU A 448 4.27 4.86 -18.86
C GLU A 448 5.44 4.34 -18.02
N LYS A 449 6.15 3.34 -18.55
CA LYS A 449 7.29 2.71 -17.88
C LYS A 449 8.49 3.66 -17.79
N ASN A 450 8.47 4.75 -18.56
CA ASN A 450 9.57 5.68 -18.71
C ASN A 450 9.46 6.93 -17.83
N LEU A 451 8.32 7.18 -17.19
CA LEU A 451 8.19 8.22 -16.17
C LEU A 451 8.46 7.68 -14.77
N ILE A 452 9.48 8.25 -14.14
CA ILE A 452 10.00 7.82 -12.84
C ILE A 452 10.03 8.97 -11.83
N ALA A 453 8.99 9.81 -11.84
CA ALA A 453 8.85 10.97 -10.96
C ALA A 453 8.99 10.63 -9.46
N PHE A 454 8.57 9.42 -9.05
CA PHE A 454 8.69 8.91 -7.69
C PHE A 454 9.93 8.02 -7.46
N GLY A 455 10.87 8.01 -8.40
CA GLY A 455 12.03 7.13 -8.40
C GLY A 455 11.69 5.67 -8.70
N LEU A 456 12.64 4.77 -8.41
CA LEU A 456 12.58 3.35 -8.76
C LEU A 456 13.08 2.44 -7.62
N GLY A 457 12.52 1.24 -7.57
CA GLY A 457 13.00 0.14 -6.73
C GLY A 457 12.61 0.23 -5.26
N LYS A 458 13.39 -0.44 -4.40
CA LYS A 458 13.14 -0.51 -2.94
C LYS A 458 13.09 0.86 -2.24
N ARG A 459 13.76 1.85 -2.82
CA ARG A 459 13.86 3.24 -2.35
C ARG A 459 12.95 4.20 -3.14
N SER A 460 11.93 3.70 -3.83
CA SER A 460 10.89 4.55 -4.42
C SER A 460 10.20 5.40 -3.35
N CYS A 461 9.58 6.50 -3.77
CA CYS A 461 8.89 7.42 -2.87
C CYS A 461 7.95 6.67 -1.92
N LEU A 462 8.07 6.97 -0.63
CA LEU A 462 7.23 6.39 0.41
C LEU A 462 5.79 6.92 0.31
N GLY A 463 5.65 8.21 0.02
CA GLY A 463 4.37 8.92 -0.09
C GLY A 463 3.71 8.86 -1.47
N GLU A 464 4.17 8.00 -2.40
CA GLU A 464 3.65 7.96 -3.78
C GLU A 464 2.11 7.85 -3.83
N SER A 465 1.51 7.04 -2.96
CA SER A 465 0.05 6.86 -2.98
C SER A 465 -0.72 8.05 -2.41
N LEU A 466 -0.16 8.73 -1.41
CA LEU A 466 -0.76 9.93 -0.82
C LEU A 466 -0.70 11.09 -1.82
N ALA A 467 0.48 11.38 -2.37
CA ALA A 467 0.65 12.42 -3.38
C ALA A 467 -0.24 12.20 -4.61
N LYS A 468 -0.41 10.95 -5.06
CA LYS A 468 -1.35 10.62 -6.15
C LYS A 468 -2.82 10.85 -5.77
N ALA A 469 -3.20 10.58 -4.53
CA ALA A 469 -4.56 10.83 -4.07
C ALA A 469 -4.83 12.33 -3.97
N GLU A 470 -3.90 13.10 -3.41
CA GLU A 470 -3.96 14.57 -3.34
C GLU A 470 -4.10 15.17 -4.73
N LEU A 471 -3.17 14.88 -5.64
CA LEU A 471 -3.17 15.39 -7.02
C LEU A 471 -4.51 15.11 -7.72
N TYR A 472 -5.05 13.91 -7.57
CA TYR A 472 -6.31 13.55 -8.23
C TYR A 472 -7.53 14.22 -7.63
N LEU A 473 -7.68 14.12 -6.32
CA LEU A 473 -8.87 14.59 -5.62
C LEU A 473 -8.92 16.12 -5.67
N ILE A 474 -7.81 16.79 -5.41
CA ILE A 474 -7.76 18.25 -5.38
C ILE A 474 -7.91 18.80 -6.79
N THR A 475 -7.07 18.40 -7.76
CA THR A 475 -7.17 18.97 -9.12
C THR A 475 -8.48 18.57 -9.83
N GLY A 476 -8.96 17.35 -9.64
CA GLY A 476 -10.23 16.91 -10.22
C GLY A 476 -11.45 17.66 -9.67
N ASN A 477 -11.53 17.83 -8.34
CA ASN A 477 -12.63 18.62 -7.76
C ASN A 477 -12.46 20.13 -8.02
N LEU A 478 -11.23 20.64 -8.11
CA LEU A 478 -10.98 22.04 -8.49
C LEU A 478 -11.58 22.38 -9.87
N ILE A 479 -11.46 21.48 -10.86
CA ILE A 479 -11.99 21.67 -12.21
C ILE A 479 -13.54 21.59 -12.24
N LEU A 480 -14.11 20.78 -11.34
CA LEU A 480 -15.56 20.68 -11.17
C LEU A 480 -16.15 21.91 -10.49
N ASP A 481 -15.47 22.45 -9.47
CA ASP A 481 -15.98 23.53 -8.64
C ASP A 481 -15.70 24.93 -9.24
N PHE A 482 -14.61 25.08 -10.00
CA PHE A 482 -14.11 26.40 -10.42
C PHE A 482 -13.65 26.45 -11.89
N ASP A 483 -13.81 27.63 -12.48
CA ASP A 483 -13.05 28.09 -13.64
C ASP A 483 -11.76 28.77 -13.18
N LEU A 484 -10.66 28.48 -13.89
CA LEU A 484 -9.32 28.97 -13.56
C LEU A 484 -8.98 30.19 -14.42
N GLU A 485 -8.78 31.34 -13.78
CA GLU A 485 -8.39 32.58 -14.46
C GLU A 485 -7.03 33.09 -13.93
N PRO A 486 -6.09 33.50 -14.81
CA PRO A 486 -4.86 34.13 -14.36
C PRO A 486 -5.11 35.58 -13.96
N ILE A 487 -4.53 36.00 -12.83
CA ILE A 487 -4.52 37.43 -12.44
C ILE A 487 -3.25 38.05 -13.00
N GLY A 488 -3.39 38.71 -14.16
CA GLY A 488 -2.27 39.27 -14.92
C GLY A 488 -1.90 38.41 -16.13
N PRO A 489 -0.63 38.41 -16.59
CA PRO A 489 -0.22 37.58 -17.71
C PRO A 489 -0.29 36.10 -17.37
N VAL A 490 -0.65 35.26 -18.35
CA VAL A 490 -0.64 33.80 -18.21
C VAL A 490 0.79 33.36 -17.87
N PRO A 491 1.01 32.60 -16.78
CA PRO A 491 2.35 32.14 -16.41
C PRO A 491 2.91 31.19 -17.47
N GLU A 492 4.17 31.38 -17.87
CA GLU A 492 4.82 30.45 -18.82
C GLU A 492 5.09 29.07 -18.19
N ILE A 493 4.96 27.99 -18.98
CA ILE A 493 5.38 26.63 -18.58
C ILE A 493 6.91 26.53 -18.61
N LYS A 494 7.58 27.24 -17.68
CA LYS A 494 9.04 27.33 -17.63
C LYS A 494 9.53 27.45 -16.20
N THR A 495 10.60 26.72 -15.89
CA THR A 495 11.17 26.72 -14.53
C THR A 495 11.90 28.03 -14.23
N THR A 496 11.72 28.56 -13.02
CA THR A 496 12.47 29.71 -12.49
C THR A 496 13.85 29.32 -11.97
N THR A 497 14.06 28.01 -11.72
CA THR A 497 15.31 27.45 -11.18
C THR A 497 15.98 26.49 -12.19
N PRO A 498 16.41 26.97 -13.38
CA PRO A 498 17.00 26.10 -14.40
C PRO A 498 18.30 25.42 -13.95
N PHE A 499 18.99 25.99 -12.96
CA PHE A 499 20.22 25.45 -12.36
C PHE A 499 20.00 24.72 -11.02
N GLY A 500 18.78 24.73 -10.49
CA GLY A 500 18.45 24.17 -9.18
C GLY A 500 18.45 22.64 -9.16
N LEU A 501 18.44 22.06 -7.96
CA LEU A 501 18.20 20.62 -7.78
C LEU A 501 16.73 20.28 -8.10
N MET A 502 15.82 21.21 -7.78
CA MET A 502 14.40 21.12 -8.01
C MET A 502 13.93 22.14 -9.07
N LYS A 503 12.93 21.76 -9.87
CA LYS A 503 12.28 22.65 -10.84
C LYS A 503 11.11 23.38 -10.20
N ARG A 504 11.22 24.70 -10.06
CA ARG A 504 10.17 25.54 -9.49
C ARG A 504 9.34 26.24 -10.57
N PRO A 505 8.02 26.35 -10.38
CA PRO A 505 7.15 27.09 -11.29
C PRO A 505 7.41 28.61 -11.18
N PRO A 506 6.88 29.40 -12.12
CA PRO A 506 6.77 30.85 -11.92
C PRO A 506 5.88 31.17 -10.72
N SER A 507 6.11 32.32 -10.09
CA SER A 507 5.19 32.91 -9.10
C SER A 507 4.10 33.68 -9.84
N TYR A 508 2.84 33.42 -9.49
CA TYR A 508 1.68 34.06 -10.11
C TYR A 508 0.47 34.00 -9.17
N ASN A 509 -0.49 34.88 -9.45
CA ASN A 509 -1.78 34.89 -8.78
C ASN A 509 -2.84 34.27 -9.69
N ILE A 510 -3.77 33.55 -9.08
CA ILE A 510 -4.85 32.84 -9.77
C ILE A 510 -6.19 33.22 -9.14
N ARG A 511 -7.22 33.31 -9.98
CA ARG A 511 -8.61 33.48 -9.57
C ARG A 511 -9.36 32.19 -9.84
N PHE A 512 -10.03 31.68 -8.81
CA PHE A 512 -10.96 30.55 -8.91
C PHE A 512 -12.40 31.08 -8.97
N VAL A 513 -13.01 31.05 -10.16
CA VAL A 513 -14.38 31.55 -10.37
C VAL A 513 -15.36 30.38 -10.15
N PRO A 514 -16.25 30.44 -9.14
CA PRO A 514 -17.19 29.35 -8.89
C PRO A 514 -18.16 29.16 -10.06
N ILE A 515 -18.43 27.90 -10.43
CA ILE A 515 -19.37 27.57 -11.51
C ILE A 515 -20.80 27.41 -10.93
N GLU A 516 -21.84 27.85 -11.66
CA GLU A 516 -23.24 27.65 -11.27
C GLU A 516 -23.61 26.15 -11.35
N ASN A 517 -24.14 25.60 -10.26
CA ASN A 517 -24.15 24.16 -9.88
C ASN A 517 -22.79 23.62 -9.40
N PRO A 518 -22.16 24.24 -8.38
CA PRO A 518 -21.13 23.54 -7.64
C PRO A 518 -21.76 22.30 -7.01
N CYS A 519 -20.96 21.26 -6.78
CA CYS A 519 -21.40 20.02 -6.14
C CYS A 519 -22.32 20.33 -4.93
N GLN A 520 -23.64 20.17 -5.10
CA GLN A 520 -24.61 20.46 -4.04
C GLN A 520 -24.51 19.34 -3.02
N PHE A 521 -23.89 19.63 -1.88
CA PHE A 521 -23.96 18.74 -0.74
C PHE A 521 -25.08 19.21 0.20
N THR A 522 -26.11 18.38 0.35
CA THR A 522 -26.98 18.42 1.52
C THR A 522 -26.10 18.22 2.76
N PRO A 523 -26.16 19.10 3.76
CA PRO A 523 -25.50 18.86 5.04
C PRO A 523 -25.88 17.45 5.51
N LEU A 524 -24.90 16.67 5.97
CA LEU A 524 -25.23 15.52 6.80
C LEU A 524 -25.74 16.10 8.12
N ASP A 525 -27.02 16.46 8.13
CA ASP A 525 -27.73 16.80 9.34
C ASP A 525 -27.62 15.57 10.25
N ILE A 526 -26.92 15.74 11.35
CA ILE A 526 -26.98 14.87 12.51
C ILE A 526 -28.37 15.09 13.10
N THR A 527 -29.40 14.53 12.47
CA THR A 527 -30.73 14.40 13.07
C THR A 527 -31.36 13.10 12.59
N LEU A 528 -31.73 12.29 13.58
CA LEU A 528 -32.53 11.08 13.47
C LEU A 528 -33.76 11.27 12.57
N GLY A 529 -33.97 10.36 11.60
CA GLY A 529 -35.32 10.00 11.18
C GLY A 529 -35.56 9.73 9.69
N ARG A 530 -36.01 8.49 9.42
CA ARG A 530 -36.87 8.02 8.30
C ARG A 530 -36.28 8.05 6.88
N LEU A 531 -36.07 6.84 6.34
CA LEU A 531 -36.09 6.59 4.90
C LEU A 531 -37.24 5.62 4.59
N GLU A 532 -38.21 6.14 3.86
CA GLU A 532 -39.26 5.43 3.14
C GLU A 532 -38.69 4.66 1.93
N GLU A 533 -39.54 3.77 1.42
CA GLU A 533 -39.33 2.70 0.45
C GLU A 533 -38.84 3.16 -0.94
N LEU A 534 -37.92 2.38 -1.52
CA LEU A 534 -37.67 2.33 -2.96
C LEU A 534 -37.75 0.85 -3.39
N SER A 535 -38.85 0.52 -4.05
CA SER A 535 -39.11 -0.78 -4.67
C SER A 535 -38.31 -0.91 -5.96
N LEU A 536 -37.64 -2.06 -6.16
CA LEU A 536 -37.00 -2.42 -7.42
C LEU A 536 -37.38 -3.85 -7.81
N ASP A 537 -37.71 -3.95 -9.08
CA ASP A 537 -38.56 -4.91 -9.76
C ASP A 537 -37.94 -6.32 -9.89
N SER A 538 -38.72 -7.34 -9.53
CA SER A 538 -38.31 -8.75 -9.40
C SER A 538 -38.06 -9.48 -10.72
N GLU A 539 -38.48 -8.92 -11.86
CA GLU A 539 -38.35 -9.59 -13.16
C GLU A 539 -36.93 -9.57 -13.73
N ARG A 540 -36.17 -8.49 -13.52
CA ARG A 540 -34.78 -8.40 -14.02
C ARG A 540 -33.79 -9.31 -13.29
N LEU A 541 -34.09 -9.70 -12.05
CA LEU A 541 -33.25 -10.60 -11.25
C LEU A 541 -33.41 -12.07 -11.67
N ASN A 542 -34.62 -12.45 -12.10
CA ASN A 542 -34.91 -13.81 -12.59
C ASN A 542 -34.27 -14.08 -13.96
N GLU A 543 -34.23 -13.07 -14.85
CA GLU A 543 -33.61 -13.20 -16.17
C GLU A 543 -32.09 -13.41 -16.11
N PHE A 544 -31.43 -12.85 -15.09
CA PHE A 544 -29.99 -13.00 -14.87
C PHE A 544 -29.64 -14.37 -14.25
N THR A 545 -30.47 -14.84 -13.31
CA THR A 545 -30.29 -16.15 -12.66
C THR A 545 -30.43 -17.30 -13.66
N GLU A 546 -31.36 -17.20 -14.62
CA GLU A 546 -31.47 -18.17 -15.72
C GLU A 546 -30.26 -18.14 -16.67
N LYS A 547 -29.75 -16.95 -17.03
CA LYS A 547 -28.61 -16.81 -17.96
C LYS A 547 -27.26 -17.24 -17.35
N PHE A 548 -27.05 -17.01 -16.06
CA PHE A 548 -25.82 -17.42 -15.35
C PHE A 548 -25.77 -18.94 -15.14
N LEU A 549 -26.92 -19.56 -14.83
CA LEU A 549 -27.05 -21.01 -14.77
C LEU A 549 -26.89 -21.66 -16.16
N HIS A 550 -27.35 -21.01 -17.24
CA HIS A 550 -27.18 -21.52 -18.60
C HIS A 550 -25.72 -21.52 -19.09
N TYR A 551 -24.93 -20.46 -18.87
CA TYR A 551 -23.55 -20.39 -19.41
C TYR A 551 -22.53 -21.27 -18.65
N GLY A 552 -22.70 -21.43 -17.33
CA GLY A 552 -21.82 -22.28 -16.52
C GLY A 552 -22.08 -23.78 -16.67
N TRP A 553 -23.31 -24.17 -17.00
CA TRP A 553 -23.72 -25.58 -17.12
C TRP A 553 -23.80 -26.10 -18.57
N ALA A 554 -23.99 -25.24 -19.58
CA ALA A 554 -24.17 -25.68 -20.98
C ALA A 554 -22.91 -26.28 -21.63
N GLN A 555 -21.72 -26.12 -21.06
CA GLN A 555 -20.52 -26.84 -21.52
C GLN A 555 -20.33 -28.22 -20.86
N PHE A 556 -21.12 -28.59 -19.85
CA PHE A 556 -20.92 -29.85 -19.11
C PHE A 556 -22.11 -30.81 -19.12
N LEU A 557 -23.34 -30.36 -19.38
CA LEU A 557 -24.50 -31.25 -19.44
C LEU A 557 -25.46 -30.84 -20.56
N ARG A 558 -25.29 -31.42 -21.75
CA ARG A 558 -26.47 -31.83 -22.53
C ARG A 558 -27.03 -33.07 -21.81
N TYR A 559 -28.29 -32.95 -21.38
CA TYR A 559 -29.22 -33.95 -20.85
C TYR A 559 -29.41 -34.00 -19.32
N PRO A 560 -30.68 -34.11 -18.85
CA PRO A 560 -31.09 -33.80 -17.49
C PRO A 560 -30.98 -35.00 -16.55
N LEU A 561 -30.88 -34.68 -15.26
CA LEU A 561 -30.90 -35.57 -14.11
C LEU A 561 -32.03 -36.62 -14.19
N LEU A 562 -31.68 -37.91 -14.08
CA LEU A 562 -32.36 -38.91 -13.24
C LEU A 562 -31.59 -40.25 -13.20
N THR A 563 -31.21 -40.62 -11.98
CA THR A 563 -31.02 -41.96 -11.40
C THR A 563 -31.05 -43.19 -12.32
N SER A 564 -29.91 -43.87 -12.55
CA SER A 564 -29.72 -45.34 -12.37
C SER A 564 -28.39 -45.85 -12.95
N ARG A 565 -27.95 -47.02 -12.44
CA ARG A 565 -26.66 -47.73 -12.64
C ARG A 565 -26.25 -48.09 -14.09
N SER A 566 -27.00 -47.70 -15.12
CA SER A 566 -26.85 -48.26 -16.47
C SER A 566 -25.80 -47.56 -17.36
N HIS A 567 -25.25 -46.42 -16.94
CA HIS A 567 -24.39 -45.60 -17.82
C HIS A 567 -22.89 -45.92 -17.79
N MET A 568 -22.43 -46.83 -16.92
CA MET A 568 -21.00 -47.19 -16.86
C MET A 568 -20.50 -47.93 -18.11
N ARG A 569 -21.40 -48.45 -18.97
CA ARG A 569 -21.04 -49.16 -20.21
C ARG A 569 -20.98 -48.27 -21.46
N LEU A 570 -21.53 -47.05 -21.43
CA LEU A 570 -21.56 -46.16 -22.61
C LEU A 570 -20.37 -45.19 -22.68
N MET A 571 -19.66 -44.95 -21.58
CA MET A 571 -18.45 -44.12 -21.55
C MET A 571 -17.19 -44.77 -22.21
N LEU A 572 -17.29 -45.99 -22.73
CA LEU A 572 -16.14 -46.75 -23.25
C LEU A 572 -15.98 -46.71 -24.79
N LYS A 573 -16.79 -45.93 -25.54
CA LYS A 573 -16.79 -46.00 -27.02
C LYS A 573 -16.48 -44.72 -27.79
N GLU A 574 -16.13 -43.61 -27.14
CA GLU A 574 -15.82 -42.33 -27.81
C GLU A 574 -14.30 -42.01 -27.75
N PRO A 575 -13.61 -41.69 -28.87
CA PRO A 575 -12.14 -41.60 -28.92
C PRO A 575 -11.54 -40.38 -28.21
N ILE A 576 -12.34 -39.36 -27.90
CA ILE A 576 -11.85 -38.08 -27.36
C ILE A 576 -11.60 -38.14 -25.84
N LEU A 577 -12.35 -38.96 -25.09
CA LEU A 577 -12.20 -39.12 -23.63
C LEU A 577 -11.09 -40.10 -23.21
N LEU A 578 -10.60 -40.93 -24.12
CA LEU A 578 -9.43 -41.80 -23.88
C LEU A 578 -8.12 -41.02 -23.72
N LYS A 579 -8.06 -39.78 -24.19
CA LYS A 579 -6.86 -38.93 -24.07
C LYS A 579 -6.72 -38.27 -22.70
N TYR A 580 -7.83 -38.03 -21.99
CA TYR A 580 -7.88 -37.25 -20.75
C TYR A 580 -8.71 -37.90 -19.63
N GLY A 581 -8.59 -39.23 -19.46
CA GLY A 581 -9.22 -39.94 -18.34
C GLY A 581 -8.52 -39.71 -16.98
N PRO A 582 -9.20 -39.99 -15.84
CA PRO A 582 -8.72 -39.73 -14.47
C PRO A 582 -7.36 -40.35 -14.13
N MET A 583 -6.97 -41.42 -14.84
CA MET A 583 -5.68 -42.08 -14.65
C MET A 583 -4.49 -41.30 -15.24
N ASN A 584 -4.69 -40.51 -16.31
CA ASN A 584 -3.66 -39.59 -16.82
C ASN A 584 -3.52 -38.35 -15.92
N PHE A 585 -4.59 -37.98 -15.19
CA PHE A 585 -4.60 -36.91 -14.19
C PHE A 585 -3.71 -37.23 -12.96
N ILE A 586 -3.55 -38.52 -12.63
CA ILE A 586 -2.63 -38.97 -11.56
C ILE A 586 -1.17 -39.03 -12.05
N ARG A 587 -0.95 -39.27 -13.35
CA ARG A 587 0.39 -39.40 -13.93
C ARG A 587 1.11 -38.05 -14.06
N GLU A 588 0.39 -36.97 -14.37
CA GLU A 588 0.92 -35.59 -14.36
C GLU A 588 1.20 -35.06 -12.94
N ARG A 589 0.52 -35.58 -11.91
CA ARG A 589 0.84 -35.24 -10.50
C ARG A 589 2.22 -35.72 -10.06
N ARG A 590 2.86 -36.70 -10.74
CA ARG A 590 4.26 -37.05 -10.43
C ARG A 590 5.24 -35.92 -10.79
N GLY A 591 4.88 -35.02 -11.71
CA GLY A 591 5.68 -33.84 -12.03
C GLY A 591 5.46 -32.66 -11.07
N ILE A 592 4.29 -32.58 -10.43
CA ILE A 592 3.92 -31.47 -9.52
C ILE A 592 4.15 -31.83 -8.04
N ALA A 593 4.16 -33.12 -7.71
CA ALA A 593 4.58 -33.58 -6.37
C ALA A 593 6.06 -33.32 -6.07
N ALA A 594 6.86 -32.98 -7.08
CA ALA A 594 8.27 -32.59 -6.96
C ALA A 594 8.50 -31.06 -6.87
N SER A 595 7.46 -30.22 -6.93
CA SER A 595 7.62 -28.77 -6.81
C SER A 595 7.46 -28.29 -5.37
N ASN A 596 8.59 -28.31 -4.65
CA ASN A 596 9.09 -27.39 -3.63
C ASN A 596 8.09 -26.58 -2.77
N GLY A 597 8.43 -26.45 -1.48
CA GLY A 597 7.71 -25.63 -0.50
C GLY A 597 7.44 -24.18 -0.92
N GLU A 598 8.18 -23.61 -1.87
CA GLU A 598 7.97 -22.28 -2.45
C GLU A 598 6.62 -22.14 -3.19
N PHE A 599 6.22 -23.15 -3.97
CA PHE A 599 4.97 -23.14 -4.74
C PHE A 599 3.75 -23.05 -3.82
N TRP A 600 3.77 -23.83 -2.74
CA TRP A 600 2.71 -23.74 -1.75
C TRP A 600 2.76 -22.44 -0.93
N GLN A 601 3.94 -21.91 -0.62
CA GLN A 601 4.03 -20.61 0.05
C GLN A 601 3.49 -19.47 -0.84
N GLU A 602 3.62 -19.59 -2.16
CA GLU A 602 3.01 -18.68 -3.11
C GLU A 602 1.48 -18.83 -3.15
N HIS A 603 0.94 -20.05 -3.27
CA HIS A 603 -0.50 -20.31 -3.21
C HIS A 603 -1.12 -19.90 -1.86
N ARG A 604 -0.41 -20.13 -0.76
CA ARG A 604 -0.86 -19.73 0.57
C ARG A 604 -0.84 -18.21 0.73
N ARG A 605 0.20 -17.53 0.22
CA ARG A 605 0.24 -16.05 0.17
C ARG A 605 -0.90 -15.51 -0.69
N PHE A 606 -1.21 -16.16 -1.81
CA PHE A 606 -2.37 -15.85 -2.63
C PHE A 606 -3.68 -16.01 -1.86
N ALA A 607 -3.94 -17.19 -1.29
CA ALA A 607 -5.14 -17.47 -0.50
C ALA A 607 -5.30 -16.49 0.67
N LEU A 608 -4.23 -16.24 1.45
CA LEU A 608 -4.26 -15.30 2.57
C LEU A 608 -4.49 -13.85 2.11
N LYS A 609 -3.92 -13.47 0.97
CA LYS A 609 -4.15 -12.15 0.36
C LYS A 609 -5.60 -12.04 -0.09
N THR A 610 -6.13 -13.03 -0.79
CA THR A 610 -7.53 -13.08 -1.22
C THR A 610 -8.47 -13.03 -0.04
N LEU A 611 -8.26 -13.84 0.99
CA LEU A 611 -9.07 -13.82 2.22
C LEU A 611 -8.97 -12.49 2.98
N ARG A 612 -7.80 -11.84 2.98
CA ARG A 612 -7.59 -10.50 3.56
C ARG A 612 -8.28 -9.42 2.74
N ASP A 613 -8.22 -9.50 1.41
CA ASP A 613 -8.89 -8.59 0.47
C ASP A 613 -10.43 -8.76 0.54
N PHE A 614 -10.90 -9.94 0.96
CA PHE A 614 -12.32 -10.24 1.23
C PHE A 614 -12.81 -9.83 2.62
N GLY A 615 -11.95 -9.31 3.52
CA GLY A 615 -12.31 -8.98 4.90
C GLY A 615 -13.63 -8.22 5.06
N LEU A 616 -14.61 -8.86 5.72
CA LEU A 616 -15.91 -8.35 6.19
C LEU A 616 -16.87 -7.74 5.15
N GLY A 617 -16.57 -7.83 3.85
CA GLY A 617 -17.44 -7.34 2.78
C GLY A 617 -18.10 -8.48 2.00
N ILE A 618 -19.43 -8.51 2.01
CA ILE A 618 -20.34 -9.39 1.25
C ILE A 618 -19.76 -9.78 -0.12
N VAL A 619 -19.69 -11.08 -0.38
CA VAL A 619 -19.32 -11.63 -1.70
C VAL A 619 -20.55 -11.54 -2.61
N THR A 620 -20.65 -10.48 -3.40
CA THR A 620 -21.63 -10.36 -4.48
C THR A 620 -21.13 -11.02 -5.77
N GLU A 621 -22.07 -11.43 -6.63
CA GLU A 621 -21.87 -12.10 -7.93
C GLU A 621 -20.84 -11.40 -8.84
N SER A 622 -20.77 -10.06 -8.74
CA SER A 622 -19.81 -9.22 -9.45
C SER A 622 -18.35 -9.37 -8.97
N ARG A 623 -18.10 -9.71 -7.70
CA ARG A 623 -16.75 -9.90 -7.14
C ARG A 623 -16.10 -11.22 -7.53
N ILE A 624 -16.87 -12.31 -7.64
CA ILE A 624 -16.35 -13.62 -8.06
C ILE A 624 -15.99 -13.62 -9.55
N GLN A 625 -16.82 -13.03 -10.42
CA GLN A 625 -16.50 -12.88 -11.84
C GLN A 625 -15.29 -11.96 -12.08
N LEU A 626 -15.17 -10.87 -11.32
CA LEU A 626 -13.97 -10.02 -11.37
C LEU A 626 -12.73 -10.79 -10.93
N LEU A 627 -12.79 -11.57 -9.84
CA LEU A 627 -11.61 -12.29 -9.33
C LEU A 627 -11.20 -13.48 -10.21
N GLY A 628 -12.16 -14.18 -10.83
CA GLY A 628 -11.88 -15.18 -11.88
C GLY A 628 -11.06 -14.63 -13.04
N LYS A 629 -11.29 -13.36 -13.42
CA LYS A 629 -10.51 -12.67 -14.46
C LYS A 629 -9.20 -12.07 -13.95
N ASN A 630 -9.17 -11.60 -12.70
CA ASN A 630 -8.10 -10.75 -12.19
C ASN A 630 -7.00 -11.49 -11.45
N VAL A 631 -7.32 -12.64 -10.85
CA VAL A 631 -6.29 -13.48 -10.25
C VAL A 631 -5.49 -14.21 -11.35
N LEU A 632 -6.07 -14.45 -12.53
CA LEU A 632 -5.38 -15.06 -13.68
C LEU A 632 -4.13 -14.29 -14.10
N LEU A 633 -4.09 -13.01 -13.75
CA LEU A 633 -3.16 -12.03 -14.31
C LEU A 633 -2.10 -11.58 -13.31
N LYS A 634 -2.15 -12.00 -12.04
CA LYS A 634 -1.27 -11.49 -10.96
C LYS A 634 -0.39 -12.53 -10.27
N PHE A 635 -0.55 -13.80 -10.59
CA PHE A 635 0.35 -14.87 -10.18
C PHE A 635 0.85 -15.57 -11.44
N PRO A 636 2.12 -15.98 -11.53
CA PRO A 636 2.66 -16.73 -12.65
C PRO A 636 2.12 -18.17 -12.55
N PHE A 637 0.80 -18.31 -12.62
CA PHE A 637 0.18 -19.60 -12.84
C PHE A 637 0.54 -20.00 -14.25
N SER A 638 1.31 -21.07 -14.37
CA SER A 638 1.73 -21.65 -15.64
C SER A 638 0.58 -22.06 -16.57
N SER A 639 -0.69 -21.91 -16.15
CA SER A 639 -1.88 -21.98 -17.00
C SER A 639 -3.15 -21.44 -16.29
N LEU A 640 -4.14 -20.97 -17.06
CA LEU A 640 -5.54 -20.69 -16.65
C LEU A 640 -6.15 -21.79 -15.76
N LYS A 641 -5.70 -23.04 -15.97
CA LYS A 641 -6.08 -24.24 -15.24
C LYS A 641 -5.71 -24.13 -13.75
N THR A 642 -4.54 -23.60 -13.42
CA THR A 642 -4.07 -23.51 -12.02
C THR A 642 -4.90 -22.51 -11.22
N LEU A 643 -5.26 -21.37 -11.80
CA LEU A 643 -6.17 -20.47 -11.10
C LEU A 643 -7.56 -21.07 -10.89
N ALA A 644 -8.13 -21.67 -11.94
CA ALA A 644 -9.45 -22.28 -11.82
C ALA A 644 -9.46 -23.32 -10.69
N ILE A 645 -8.37 -24.07 -10.53
CA ILE A 645 -8.15 -24.97 -9.41
C ILE A 645 -8.07 -24.22 -8.08
N ASP A 646 -7.31 -23.12 -7.98
CA ASP A 646 -7.17 -22.38 -6.71
C ASP A 646 -8.47 -21.67 -6.28
N LEU A 647 -9.24 -21.11 -7.22
CA LEU A 647 -10.55 -20.52 -6.93
C LEU A 647 -11.58 -21.59 -6.56
N PHE A 648 -11.54 -22.72 -7.25
CA PHE A 648 -12.35 -23.89 -6.90
C PHE A 648 -11.99 -24.42 -5.52
N ASP A 649 -10.70 -24.55 -5.21
CA ASP A 649 -10.21 -25.00 -3.90
C ASP A 649 -10.61 -24.01 -2.81
N LEU A 650 -10.45 -22.70 -3.00
CA LEU A 650 -10.88 -21.67 -2.04
C LEU A 650 -12.40 -21.70 -1.79
N TYR A 651 -13.20 -21.80 -2.85
CA TYR A 651 -14.66 -21.82 -2.75
C TYR A 651 -15.16 -23.11 -2.09
N VAL A 652 -14.74 -24.27 -2.60
CA VAL A 652 -15.20 -25.59 -2.14
C VAL A 652 -14.68 -25.91 -0.74
N VAL A 653 -13.39 -25.67 -0.47
CA VAL A 653 -12.80 -25.99 0.84
C VAL A 653 -13.26 -25.01 1.91
N GLY A 654 -13.46 -23.73 1.58
CA GLY A 654 -13.94 -22.70 2.51
C GLY A 654 -15.42 -22.80 2.84
N GLN A 655 -16.28 -23.03 1.84
CA GLN A 655 -17.73 -23.05 2.02
C GLN A 655 -18.22 -24.33 2.70
N GLU A 656 -17.75 -25.50 2.26
CA GLU A 656 -18.29 -26.79 2.73
C GLU A 656 -17.88 -27.09 4.17
N THR A 657 -16.66 -26.71 4.58
CA THR A 657 -16.18 -26.91 5.95
C THR A 657 -16.87 -25.98 6.95
N THR A 658 -17.04 -24.71 6.59
CA THR A 658 -17.69 -23.71 7.45
C THR A 658 -19.18 -23.98 7.60
N SER A 659 -19.88 -24.29 6.50
CA SER A 659 -21.31 -24.65 6.54
C SER A 659 -21.54 -25.88 7.42
N THR A 660 -20.74 -26.93 7.23
CA THR A 660 -20.81 -28.16 8.05
C THR A 660 -20.50 -27.87 9.52
N THR A 661 -19.57 -26.94 9.81
CA THR A 661 -19.26 -26.52 11.19
C THR A 661 -20.46 -25.86 11.84
N LEU A 662 -21.12 -24.94 11.12
CA LEU A 662 -22.31 -24.24 11.61
C LEU A 662 -23.47 -25.22 11.85
N THR A 663 -23.71 -26.14 10.91
CA THR A 663 -24.72 -27.18 11.08
C THR A 663 -24.43 -28.04 12.32
N TRP A 664 -23.19 -28.44 12.54
CA TRP A 664 -22.82 -29.13 13.79
C TRP A 664 -23.08 -28.27 15.04
N ALA A 665 -22.75 -26.98 15.00
CA ALA A 665 -22.96 -26.08 16.12
C ALA A 665 -24.45 -25.95 16.48
N TYR A 666 -25.33 -25.77 15.49
CA TYR A 666 -26.78 -25.71 15.74
C TYR A 666 -27.36 -27.04 16.22
N ALA A 667 -26.86 -28.17 15.71
CA ALA A 667 -27.27 -29.48 16.23
C ALA A 667 -26.93 -29.64 17.72
N CYS A 668 -25.77 -29.14 18.15
CA CYS A 668 -25.40 -29.11 19.57
C CYS A 668 -26.30 -28.14 20.36
N LEU A 669 -26.49 -26.89 19.90
CA LEU A 669 -27.31 -25.90 20.60
C LEU A 669 -28.78 -26.37 20.77
N LEU A 670 -29.35 -27.08 19.80
CA LEU A 670 -30.71 -27.65 19.90
C LEU A 670 -30.84 -28.78 20.93
N ASN A 671 -29.74 -29.47 21.22
CA ASN A 671 -29.71 -30.50 22.25
C ASN A 671 -29.39 -29.94 23.64
N HIS A 672 -28.86 -28.71 23.71
CA HIS A 672 -28.34 -28.06 24.92
C HIS A 672 -28.93 -26.66 25.12
N PRO A 673 -30.25 -26.53 25.37
CA PRO A 673 -30.91 -25.23 25.57
C PRO A 673 -30.31 -24.43 26.75
N GLU A 674 -29.77 -25.10 27.75
CA GLU A 674 -29.07 -24.48 28.88
C GLU A 674 -27.87 -23.63 28.43
N VAL A 675 -27.15 -24.06 27.39
CA VAL A 675 -26.02 -23.32 26.83
C VAL A 675 -26.51 -22.07 26.08
N VAL A 676 -27.65 -22.16 25.41
CA VAL A 676 -28.26 -21.03 24.69
C VAL A 676 -28.65 -19.92 25.67
N GLU A 677 -29.23 -20.26 26.82
CA GLU A 677 -29.60 -19.27 27.83
C GLU A 677 -28.37 -18.59 28.47
N GLU A 678 -27.32 -19.33 28.78
CA GLU A 678 -26.09 -18.75 29.33
C GLU A 678 -25.35 -17.87 28.31
N LEU A 679 -25.31 -18.29 27.04
CA LEU A 679 -24.82 -17.44 25.95
C LEU A 679 -25.62 -16.14 25.88
N ARG A 680 -26.95 -16.22 25.93
CA ARG A 680 -27.79 -15.04 25.84
C ARG A 680 -27.55 -14.08 27.00
N LYS A 681 -27.42 -14.58 28.23
CA LYS A 681 -27.10 -13.75 29.40
C LYS A 681 -25.77 -13.01 29.22
N GLU A 682 -24.72 -13.70 28.78
CA GLU A 682 -23.42 -13.09 28.50
C GLU A 682 -23.54 -12.01 27.42
N LEU A 683 -24.16 -12.34 26.30
CA LEU A 683 -24.24 -11.44 25.15
C LEU A 683 -25.11 -10.21 25.45
N VAL A 684 -26.21 -10.35 26.18
CA VAL A 684 -27.02 -9.22 26.65
C VAL A 684 -26.24 -8.36 27.64
N GLY A 685 -25.46 -8.96 28.54
CA GLY A 685 -24.59 -8.23 29.48
C GLY A 685 -23.54 -7.36 28.79
N VAL A 686 -22.96 -7.83 27.69
CA VAL A 686 -21.91 -7.11 26.93
C VAL A 686 -22.48 -6.08 25.96
N THR A 687 -23.59 -6.41 25.29
CA THR A 687 -24.19 -5.55 24.25
C THR A 687 -25.26 -4.60 24.79
N GLY A 688 -25.68 -4.79 26.04
CA GLY A 688 -26.86 -4.14 26.61
C GLY A 688 -28.18 -4.51 25.92
N GLY A 689 -28.18 -5.51 25.03
CA GLY A 689 -29.35 -5.90 24.22
C GLY A 689 -29.79 -4.86 23.17
N THR A 690 -29.07 -3.76 23.00
CA THR A 690 -29.43 -2.64 22.11
C THR A 690 -28.66 -2.62 20.79
N ARG A 691 -27.55 -3.36 20.71
CA ARG A 691 -26.70 -3.48 19.52
C ARG A 691 -26.25 -4.92 19.32
N GLY A 692 -25.79 -5.23 18.12
CA GLY A 692 -25.21 -6.55 17.84
C GLY A 692 -23.80 -6.75 18.43
N VAL A 693 -23.42 -8.02 18.60
CA VAL A 693 -22.08 -8.50 18.94
C VAL A 693 -21.14 -8.25 17.77
N SER A 694 -20.01 -7.60 18.06
CA SER A 694 -18.94 -7.24 17.13
C SER A 694 -17.64 -7.99 17.48
N LEU A 695 -16.64 -7.98 16.59
CA LEU A 695 -15.36 -8.66 16.85
C LEU A 695 -14.59 -8.03 18.01
N THR A 696 -14.82 -6.74 18.30
CA THR A 696 -14.20 -6.04 19.43
C THR A 696 -14.76 -6.50 20.77
N ASP A 697 -15.95 -7.13 20.79
CA ASP A 697 -16.55 -7.69 22.01
C ASP A 697 -15.93 -9.04 22.43
N LYS A 698 -15.00 -9.59 21.61
CA LYS A 698 -14.40 -10.90 21.83
C LYS A 698 -13.69 -11.09 23.17
N PRO A 699 -12.92 -10.12 23.69
CA PRO A 699 -12.32 -10.27 25.02
C PRO A 699 -13.36 -10.36 26.14
N ASN A 700 -14.56 -9.83 25.92
CA ASN A 700 -15.62 -9.71 26.92
C ASN A 700 -16.69 -10.81 26.82
N THR A 701 -16.54 -11.78 25.90
CA THR A 701 -17.48 -12.89 25.70
C THR A 701 -16.81 -14.27 25.86
N PRO A 702 -16.23 -14.56 27.04
CA PRO A 702 -15.49 -15.80 27.27
C PRO A 702 -16.33 -17.08 27.04
N TYR A 703 -17.63 -17.07 27.35
CA TYR A 703 -18.56 -18.19 27.17
C TYR A 703 -18.89 -18.44 25.69
N LEU A 704 -19.10 -17.37 24.90
CA LEU A 704 -19.23 -17.47 23.44
C LEU A 704 -17.94 -18.01 22.82
N ASN A 705 -16.77 -17.52 23.24
CA ASN A 705 -15.50 -18.05 22.76
C ASN A 705 -15.34 -19.54 23.09
N ALA A 706 -15.66 -19.95 24.32
CA ALA A 706 -15.66 -21.35 24.74
C ALA A 706 -16.60 -22.21 23.88
N THR A 707 -17.81 -21.71 23.60
CA THR A 707 -18.80 -22.40 22.76
C THR A 707 -18.33 -22.55 21.31
N VAL A 708 -17.77 -21.48 20.72
CA VAL A 708 -17.23 -21.50 19.34
C VAL A 708 -15.99 -22.40 19.23
N ASN A 709 -15.20 -22.47 20.30
CA ASN A 709 -14.02 -23.33 20.41
C ASN A 709 -14.37 -24.79 20.75
N MET A 710 -15.61 -25.11 21.14
CA MET A 710 -16.03 -26.45 21.54
C MET A 710 -16.13 -27.49 20.39
N ARG A 711 -15.39 -27.31 19.31
CA ARG A 711 -15.41 -28.17 18.10
C ARG A 711 -14.81 -29.58 18.27
N LYS A 712 -14.59 -30.04 19.51
CA LYS A 712 -13.96 -31.33 19.82
C LYS A 712 -14.83 -32.52 19.45
N SER A 713 -16.15 -32.43 19.66
CA SER A 713 -17.11 -33.46 19.27
C SER A 713 -17.37 -33.50 17.75
N THR A 714 -16.89 -32.48 17.01
CA THR A 714 -17.29 -32.19 15.63
C THR A 714 -16.09 -31.89 14.72
N SER A 715 -14.89 -32.42 15.02
CA SER A 715 -13.77 -32.38 14.06
C SER A 715 -14.27 -32.91 12.73
N ILE A 716 -14.48 -32.00 11.79
CA ILE A 716 -15.15 -32.31 10.53
C ILE A 716 -14.25 -33.23 9.73
N LEU A 717 -12.93 -33.09 9.87
CA LEU A 717 -11.96 -33.99 9.26
C LEU A 717 -11.54 -35.08 10.25
N ASN A 718 -11.58 -36.33 9.79
CA ASN A 718 -11.03 -37.46 10.54
C ASN A 718 -9.49 -37.43 10.54
N ILE A 719 -8.90 -37.17 9.37
CA ILE A 719 -7.46 -37.18 9.11
C ILE A 719 -7.08 -35.82 8.49
N ASN A 720 -5.94 -35.27 8.88
CA ASN A 720 -5.41 -34.06 8.25
C ASN A 720 -4.90 -34.34 6.83
N LEU A 721 -4.64 -33.30 6.04
CA LEU A 721 -4.04 -33.47 4.72
C LEU A 721 -2.64 -34.11 4.82
N PHE A 722 -2.40 -35.08 3.94
CA PHE A 722 -1.16 -35.85 3.87
C PHE A 722 0.05 -34.94 3.58
N ARG A 723 1.20 -35.26 4.19
CA ARG A 723 2.48 -34.56 4.00
C ARG A 723 3.53 -35.58 3.56
N GLN A 724 4.48 -35.17 2.73
CA GLN A 724 5.60 -36.02 2.31
C GLN A 724 6.91 -35.48 2.86
N LEU A 725 7.69 -36.34 3.52
CA LEU A 725 9.01 -36.00 4.04
C LEU A 725 9.98 -35.70 2.88
N GLN A 726 10.76 -34.62 3.01
CA GLN A 726 11.74 -34.21 2.00
C GLN A 726 13.14 -34.74 2.30
N GLU A 727 13.42 -35.03 3.57
CA GLU A 727 14.69 -35.55 4.06
C GLU A 727 14.41 -36.61 5.12
N ASP A 728 15.41 -37.46 5.38
CA ASP A 728 15.36 -38.44 6.46
C ASP A 728 15.23 -37.70 7.79
N THR A 729 14.30 -38.15 8.63
CA THR A 729 14.05 -37.52 9.93
C THR A 729 13.68 -38.54 10.98
N VAL A 730 13.51 -38.10 12.22
CA VAL A 730 13.09 -38.95 13.33
C VAL A 730 11.75 -38.45 13.85
N ILE A 731 10.74 -39.32 13.88
CA ILE A 731 9.42 -39.03 14.44
C ILE A 731 9.23 -39.96 15.64
N ASP A 732 9.07 -39.37 16.83
CA ASP A 732 8.93 -40.10 18.10
C ASP A 732 10.04 -41.15 18.35
N GLY A 733 11.29 -40.75 18.09
CA GLY A 733 12.45 -41.63 18.23
C GLY A 733 12.62 -42.67 17.12
N GLN A 734 11.66 -42.79 16.19
CA GLN A 734 11.76 -43.71 15.06
C GLN A 734 12.32 -43.01 13.80
N PRO A 735 13.34 -43.57 13.14
CA PRO A 735 13.85 -43.04 11.89
C PRO A 735 12.83 -43.27 10.76
N VAL A 736 12.52 -42.22 10.01
CA VAL A 736 11.60 -42.23 8.89
C VAL A 736 12.29 -41.63 7.67
N SER A 737 12.39 -42.41 6.59
CA SER A 737 13.10 -42.01 5.39
C SER A 737 12.35 -40.93 4.58
N ALA A 738 13.12 -40.12 3.86
CA ALA A 738 12.66 -39.18 2.86
C ALA A 738 11.70 -39.85 1.87
N GLY A 739 10.68 -39.12 1.43
CA GLY A 739 9.63 -39.60 0.54
C GLY A 739 8.46 -40.30 1.25
N THR A 740 8.57 -40.63 2.55
CA THR A 740 7.46 -41.22 3.32
C THR A 740 6.33 -40.21 3.51
N VAL A 741 5.08 -40.66 3.32
CA VAL A 741 3.88 -39.85 3.53
C VAL A 741 3.40 -39.98 4.97
N VAL A 742 3.30 -38.86 5.67
CA VAL A 742 2.88 -38.75 7.07
C VAL A 742 1.60 -37.91 7.16
N THR A 743 0.71 -38.25 8.10
CA THR A 743 -0.50 -37.47 8.38
C THR A 743 -0.85 -37.51 9.86
N THR A 744 -1.61 -36.52 10.31
CA THR A 744 -2.08 -36.39 11.68
C THR A 744 -3.52 -36.87 11.79
N GLN A 745 -3.78 -37.82 12.69
CA GLN A 745 -5.12 -38.32 13.03
C GLN A 745 -5.83 -37.32 13.94
N LEU A 746 -6.49 -36.31 13.34
CA LEU A 746 -7.16 -35.24 14.08
C LEU A 746 -8.28 -35.78 14.99
N SER A 747 -9.04 -36.76 14.51
CA SER A 747 -10.10 -37.38 15.32
C SER A 747 -9.55 -37.98 16.61
N LEU A 748 -8.45 -38.75 16.55
CA LEU A 748 -7.85 -39.37 17.73
C LEU A 748 -7.24 -38.34 18.69
N LEU A 749 -6.61 -37.29 18.16
CA LEU A 749 -6.08 -36.21 19.00
C LEU A 749 -7.21 -35.46 19.73
N HIS A 750 -8.31 -35.16 19.03
CA HIS A 750 -9.43 -34.39 19.58
C HIS A 750 -10.37 -35.22 20.46
N THR A 751 -10.29 -36.55 20.42
CA THR A 751 -11.00 -37.48 21.33
C THR A 751 -10.09 -38.12 22.38
N ASN A 752 -8.84 -37.68 22.52
CA ASN A 752 -7.94 -38.25 23.52
C ASN A 752 -8.42 -37.91 24.94
N GLU A 753 -8.94 -38.90 25.67
CA GLU A 753 -9.48 -38.75 27.03
C GLU A 753 -8.47 -38.23 28.06
N ALA A 754 -7.16 -38.44 27.83
CA ALA A 754 -6.13 -37.92 28.72
C ALA A 754 -6.04 -36.38 28.68
N VAL A 755 -6.47 -35.77 27.58
CA VAL A 755 -6.45 -34.31 27.36
C VAL A 755 -7.87 -33.74 27.44
N PHE A 756 -8.85 -34.46 26.87
CA PHE A 756 -10.24 -34.03 26.76
C PHE A 756 -11.15 -35.00 27.52
N LYS A 757 -11.30 -34.75 28.82
CA LYS A 757 -12.22 -35.53 29.68
C LYS A 757 -13.66 -35.39 29.17
N ASN A 758 -14.41 -36.48 29.15
CA ASN A 758 -15.81 -36.50 28.71
C ASN A 758 -16.02 -35.91 27.29
N HIS A 759 -15.13 -36.23 26.35
CA HIS A 759 -15.12 -35.66 24.99
C HIS A 759 -16.42 -35.86 24.17
N THR A 760 -17.33 -36.71 24.62
CA THR A 760 -18.64 -36.98 24.00
C THR A 760 -19.73 -36.01 24.44
N VAL A 761 -19.51 -35.21 25.50
CA VAL A 761 -20.49 -34.28 26.07
C VAL A 761 -20.23 -32.86 25.59
N PHE A 762 -21.29 -32.16 25.14
CA PHE A 762 -21.22 -30.75 24.80
C PHE A 762 -21.37 -29.89 26.07
N ASN A 763 -20.23 -29.48 26.64
CA ASN A 763 -20.09 -28.63 27.83
C ASN A 763 -19.01 -27.55 27.63
N PRO A 764 -19.38 -26.29 27.28
CA PRO A 764 -18.44 -25.19 27.05
C PRO A 764 -17.59 -24.82 28.28
N ASN A 765 -18.08 -25.07 29.50
CA ASN A 765 -17.43 -24.64 30.75
C ASN A 765 -16.00 -25.20 30.93
N GLN A 766 -15.70 -26.38 30.39
CA GLN A 766 -14.36 -26.96 30.49
C GLN A 766 -13.26 -26.09 29.87
N TYR A 767 -13.59 -25.26 28.87
CA TYR A 767 -12.63 -24.33 28.25
C TYR A 767 -12.43 -23.06 29.06
N LEU A 768 -13.39 -22.72 29.92
CA LEU A 768 -13.25 -21.62 30.88
C LEU A 768 -12.37 -22.05 32.05
N GLU A 769 -12.51 -23.29 32.50
CA GLU A 769 -11.74 -23.86 33.61
C GLU A 769 -10.28 -24.19 33.22
N ASN A 770 -10.01 -24.48 31.95
CA ASN A 770 -8.69 -24.88 31.49
C ASN A 770 -8.33 -24.28 30.13
N SER A 771 -7.63 -23.14 30.14
CA SER A 771 -7.15 -22.43 28.95
C SER A 771 -6.11 -23.21 28.12
N TYR A 772 -5.48 -24.26 28.69
CA TYR A 772 -4.59 -25.16 27.94
C TYR A 772 -5.35 -25.96 26.87
N LEU A 773 -6.65 -26.18 27.07
CA LEU A 773 -7.51 -26.90 26.13
C LEU A 773 -7.72 -26.16 24.80
N GLU A 774 -7.66 -24.83 24.80
CA GLU A 774 -7.75 -24.02 23.58
C GLU A 774 -6.47 -24.14 22.75
N LYS A 775 -5.30 -24.12 23.40
CA LYS A 775 -3.99 -24.26 22.75
C LYS A 775 -3.74 -25.64 22.14
N THR A 776 -4.39 -26.67 22.70
CA THR A 776 -4.22 -28.07 22.26
C THR A 776 -5.18 -28.45 21.11
N LEU A 777 -6.21 -27.64 20.87
CA LEU A 777 -7.18 -27.89 19.80
C LEU A 777 -6.67 -27.33 18.46
N ILE A 778 -6.42 -28.21 17.49
CA ILE A 778 -5.79 -27.86 16.20
C ILE A 778 -6.66 -28.17 14.97
N PRO A 779 -7.90 -27.64 14.89
CA PRO A 779 -8.87 -28.01 13.85
C PRO A 779 -8.48 -27.46 12.47
N PHE A 780 -7.65 -26.42 12.46
CA PHE A 780 -7.06 -25.81 11.27
C PHE A 780 -5.67 -26.36 10.95
N GLY A 781 -5.20 -27.38 11.70
CA GLY A 781 -3.83 -27.88 11.63
C GLY A 781 -2.81 -26.92 12.26
N ILE A 782 -1.53 -27.33 12.23
CA ILE A 782 -0.40 -26.55 12.80
C ILE A 782 0.77 -26.40 11.83
N GLY A 783 1.60 -25.41 12.13
CA GLY A 783 2.85 -25.11 11.44
C GLY A 783 2.65 -24.41 10.10
N LYS A 784 3.68 -24.45 9.24
CA LYS A 784 3.70 -23.71 7.98
C LYS A 784 2.51 -24.02 7.08
N ARG A 785 1.93 -25.24 7.14
CA ARG A 785 0.79 -25.74 6.34
C ARG A 785 -0.58 -25.63 7.04
N ALA A 786 -0.71 -24.80 8.08
CA ALA A 786 -2.01 -24.54 8.73
C ALA A 786 -2.99 -23.87 7.75
N CYS A 787 -4.29 -24.05 8.00
CA CYS A 787 -5.38 -23.55 7.16
C CYS A 787 -5.24 -22.04 6.92
N PRO A 788 -5.20 -21.58 5.66
CA PRO A 788 -5.13 -20.15 5.36
C PRO A 788 -6.44 -19.43 5.74
N GLY A 789 -7.57 -20.14 5.80
CA GLY A 789 -8.90 -19.61 6.14
C GLY A 789 -9.20 -19.49 7.64
N GLU A 790 -8.27 -19.83 8.53
CA GLU A 790 -8.55 -19.91 9.97
C GLU A 790 -9.12 -18.60 10.55
N SER A 791 -8.51 -17.46 10.25
CA SER A 791 -8.95 -16.16 10.79
C SER A 791 -10.35 -15.78 10.30
N LEU A 792 -10.65 -16.04 9.02
CA LEU A 792 -11.98 -15.77 8.45
C LEU A 792 -13.02 -16.72 9.05
N ALA A 793 -12.74 -18.02 9.07
CA ALA A 793 -13.65 -19.01 9.65
C ALA A 793 -13.92 -18.73 11.14
N ARG A 794 -12.91 -18.36 11.92
CA ARG A 794 -13.10 -17.98 13.34
C ARG A 794 -13.94 -16.71 13.50
N ALA A 795 -13.80 -15.73 12.62
CA ALA A 795 -14.61 -14.52 12.62
C ALA A 795 -16.06 -14.81 12.20
N GLU A 796 -16.27 -15.58 11.13
CA GLU A 796 -17.58 -16.01 10.65
C GLU A 796 -18.32 -16.88 11.66
N LEU A 797 -17.61 -17.63 12.49
CA LEU A 797 -18.22 -18.45 13.54
C LEU A 797 -18.54 -17.64 14.81
N TYR A 798 -18.02 -16.42 14.93
CA TYR A 798 -18.15 -15.54 16.10
C TYR A 798 -19.15 -14.38 15.88
N LEU A 799 -19.12 -13.70 14.72
CA LEU A 799 -19.92 -12.50 14.42
C LEU A 799 -21.34 -12.79 13.94
N VAL A 800 -22.31 -11.89 14.21
CA VAL A 800 -23.54 -11.76 13.39
C VAL A 800 -23.85 -10.25 13.23
N GLY A 801 -24.66 -9.83 12.27
CA GLY A 801 -25.09 -8.44 12.18
C GLY A 801 -26.28 -8.32 11.24
N THR A 802 -27.30 -7.59 11.67
CA THR A 802 -28.69 -7.72 11.19
C THR A 802 -29.11 -6.78 10.07
N LYS A 803 -28.21 -6.11 9.36
CA LYS A 803 -28.62 -5.23 8.24
C LYS A 803 -28.03 -5.72 6.91
N LEU A 804 -28.92 -6.35 6.12
CA LEU A 804 -28.77 -6.86 4.74
C LEU A 804 -28.09 -8.24 4.57
N LEU A 805 -28.89 -9.31 4.61
CA LEU A 805 -29.31 -10.10 3.44
C LEU A 805 -29.81 -11.49 3.88
N LYS A 806 -30.92 -11.93 3.28
CA LYS A 806 -31.71 -13.11 3.60
C LYS A 806 -30.84 -14.37 3.88
N LEU A 807 -30.89 -14.80 5.15
CA LEU A 807 -30.57 -16.13 5.70
C LEU A 807 -29.17 -16.70 5.40
N LYS A 808 -28.19 -16.49 6.30
CA LYS A 808 -27.11 -17.47 6.56
C LYS A 808 -26.71 -17.50 8.05
N LEU A 809 -27.24 -18.52 8.73
CA LEU A 809 -26.81 -19.23 9.95
C LEU A 809 -25.49 -18.79 10.61
N ILE A 810 -25.53 -17.96 11.65
CA ILE A 810 -24.36 -17.65 12.49
C ILE A 810 -24.75 -17.42 13.97
N ILE A 811 -23.91 -17.85 14.94
CA ILE A 811 -24.30 -18.15 16.33
C ILE A 811 -24.59 -16.89 17.19
N GLY A 812 -23.67 -15.91 17.26
CA GLY A 812 -23.70 -14.81 18.25
C GLY A 812 -25.00 -13.99 18.29
N ASN A 813 -25.31 -13.19 17.26
CA ASN A 813 -26.56 -12.41 17.26
C ASN A 813 -27.81 -13.23 16.97
N LEU A 814 -27.73 -14.44 16.40
CA LEU A 814 -28.94 -15.27 16.32
C LEU A 814 -29.38 -15.78 17.70
N VAL A 815 -28.46 -15.98 18.65
CA VAL A 815 -28.81 -16.27 20.05
C VAL A 815 -29.45 -15.05 20.73
N LEU A 816 -29.02 -13.83 20.39
CA LEU A 816 -29.63 -12.59 20.89
C LEU A 816 -31.04 -12.39 20.33
N GLU A 817 -31.26 -12.68 19.06
CA GLU A 817 -32.51 -12.35 18.36
C GLU A 817 -33.54 -13.48 18.38
N PHE A 818 -33.11 -14.75 18.46
CA PHE A 818 -33.98 -15.91 18.30
C PHE A 818 -33.72 -17.01 19.35
N ASN A 819 -34.79 -17.72 19.68
CA ASN A 819 -34.81 -19.08 20.23
C ASN A 819 -34.77 -20.08 19.07
N PHE A 820 -34.15 -21.25 19.30
CA PHE A 820 -34.06 -22.32 18.31
C PHE A 820 -34.91 -23.51 18.73
N GLU A 821 -35.87 -23.91 17.91
CA GLU A 821 -36.70 -25.08 18.13
C GLU A 821 -36.46 -26.14 17.04
N PRO A 822 -36.32 -27.43 17.37
CA PRO A 822 -36.25 -28.49 16.37
C PRO A 822 -37.63 -28.66 15.71
N VAL A 823 -37.68 -28.73 14.38
CA VAL A 823 -38.90 -29.10 13.67
C VAL A 823 -38.93 -30.63 13.54
N GLY A 824 -39.69 -31.28 14.42
CA GLY A 824 -39.76 -32.75 14.51
C GLY A 824 -38.87 -33.31 15.62
N MET A 825 -38.09 -34.36 15.33
CA MET A 825 -37.17 -34.95 16.30
C MET A 825 -35.88 -34.12 16.43
N LYS A 826 -35.30 -34.08 17.64
CA LYS A 826 -34.00 -33.46 17.88
C LYS A 826 -32.92 -34.11 17.00
N PRO A 827 -31.95 -33.34 16.48
CA PRO A 827 -30.89 -33.91 15.66
C PRO A 827 -30.02 -34.86 16.48
N GLU A 828 -29.74 -36.04 15.96
CA GLU A 828 -28.76 -36.95 16.57
C GLU A 828 -27.34 -36.37 16.43
N ILE A 829 -26.60 -36.33 17.55
CA ILE A 829 -25.18 -35.91 17.57
C ILE A 829 -24.30 -37.10 17.15
N LYS A 830 -24.50 -37.59 15.92
CA LYS A 830 -23.73 -38.68 15.30
C LYS A 830 -23.43 -38.34 13.85
N THR A 831 -22.35 -38.88 13.28
CA THR A 831 -22.05 -38.64 11.86
C THR A 831 -23.00 -39.42 10.96
N ALA A 832 -23.55 -38.77 9.93
CA ALA A 832 -24.40 -39.39 8.91
C ALA A 832 -23.61 -40.33 7.99
N SER A 833 -22.29 -40.15 7.89
CA SER A 833 -21.39 -41.02 7.12
C SER A 833 -20.21 -41.45 8.00
N PRO A 834 -20.16 -42.70 8.48
CA PRO A 834 -19.07 -43.19 9.33
C PRO A 834 -17.77 -43.42 8.55
N PHE A 835 -17.84 -43.64 7.23
CA PHE A 835 -16.69 -43.90 6.37
C PHE A 835 -16.28 -42.69 5.51
N GLY A 836 -16.92 -41.54 5.70
CA GLY A 836 -16.60 -40.31 4.98
C GLY A 836 -15.31 -39.64 5.48
N SER A 837 -14.60 -38.95 4.59
CA SER A 837 -13.48 -38.08 4.96
C SER A 837 -13.93 -36.86 5.78
N MET A 838 -15.20 -36.45 5.64
CA MET A 838 -15.85 -35.40 6.42
C MET A 838 -17.00 -35.94 7.28
N LYS A 839 -17.08 -35.54 8.55
CA LYS A 839 -18.20 -35.81 9.45
C LYS A 839 -19.30 -34.76 9.25
N ARG A 840 -20.49 -35.19 8.86
CA ARG A 840 -21.69 -34.33 8.74
C ARG A 840 -22.76 -34.84 9.70
N PRO A 841 -23.55 -33.95 10.33
CA PRO A 841 -24.73 -34.40 11.05
C PRO A 841 -25.80 -34.90 10.04
N PRO A 842 -26.76 -35.73 10.46
CA PRO A 842 -27.96 -36.03 9.68
C PRO A 842 -28.69 -34.74 9.31
N ASN A 843 -29.48 -34.75 8.25
CA ASN A 843 -30.31 -33.59 7.91
C ASN A 843 -31.37 -33.37 9.00
N TYR A 844 -31.52 -32.13 9.46
CA TYR A 844 -32.54 -31.73 10.41
C TYR A 844 -33.06 -30.33 10.09
N HIS A 845 -34.23 -30.00 10.62
CA HIS A 845 -34.90 -28.72 10.42
C HIS A 845 -34.95 -27.93 11.73
N ILE A 846 -34.71 -26.62 11.64
CA ILE A 846 -34.71 -25.68 12.76
C ILE A 846 -35.76 -24.61 12.50
N ARG A 847 -36.54 -24.26 13.52
CA ARG A 847 -37.38 -23.08 13.56
C ARG A 847 -36.70 -22.01 14.42
N PHE A 848 -36.63 -20.79 13.89
CA PHE A 848 -36.14 -19.61 14.60
C PHE A 848 -37.34 -18.84 15.13
N VAL A 849 -37.44 -18.70 16.46
CA VAL A 849 -38.55 -18.01 17.14
C VAL A 849 -38.00 -16.72 17.75
N PRO A 850 -38.45 -15.52 17.35
CA PRO A 850 -37.96 -14.26 17.91
C PRO A 850 -38.07 -14.21 19.44
N VAL A 851 -37.07 -13.65 20.12
CA VAL A 851 -37.05 -13.55 21.60
C VAL A 851 -38.03 -12.48 22.11
N ASN A 852 -38.28 -11.42 21.33
CA ASN A 852 -39.24 -10.36 21.66
C ASN A 852 -40.54 -10.56 20.86
N ASN A 853 -41.60 -10.95 21.56
CA ASN A 853 -42.99 -10.78 21.14
C ASN A 853 -43.73 -10.00 22.23
#